data_AF-A0A1M3T2R2-F1
#
_entry.id   AF-A0A1M3T2R2-F1
#
_cell.length_a   1.000
_cell.length_b   1.000
_cell.length_c   1.000
_cell.angle_alpha   90.00
_cell.angle_beta   90.00
_cell.angle_gamma   90.00
#
_symmetry.space_group_name_H-M   'P 1'
#
loop_
_entity.id
_entity.type
_entity.pdbx_description
1 polymer ?
#
loop_
_entity_poly.entity_id
_entity_poly.type
_entity_poly.pdbx_seq_one_letter_code
_entity_poly.pdbx_strand_id
1 'polypeptide(L)'
;MADRQSVQHSLNSLLSKLSDPDPDMRYMSLNDLLGILNNPNSTYLAHDQVSSSRLAEGLLKALDDQHGDVQNQALKCLGPLVLRLPFESLASLLEKLTNLTASQTIDTSVPNTALRYIVTALPRPQPGQPPSQEATMAYSAVSRVLIPRLTGPTPSPTSRRGSIVKGMLEKDPSKGFSSDAIDVLIQVVTCFGPLLKEPELTALQNSVLSIVDNDTAGTVVTKRALTAISALVLHFSDAQLSAFVQGLVQRFNSPQLSTVHRRHLIATVGGVAKSAPAKFGPHLPTLAPYVFAAVGEDNLAQVSRSFRRDVSTHSLAASCPACRISHCLHYSTVYSELHLTTIYYLKMHMLRLVVSGLGLVACTTARNIFSLQPNRQGTHLMPLTHGDAPDHKLVERGSSPRCGPDHGKCPEGKCCSTAGNHCSSPDCQIDFGNCDAHTTPGGPPTDKIPRPHVGNVPYGPKFIRSCTTPGTIALTFDDGPKEYTQDLLDLLDKYEAKVTFFVTGNNNAKGEIDSPGMPWASLIQRMYRSGHQVASHTWSHQDLSKVTQDQRRVQLLWNEVALRNILGTIPTYMRPPYSSCTAESGCLEDLGSLGYHVILYDIDTEDYSHDSPALIQQSKDIFDRNLASRTDFDRPWLVIAHDVHEQTVHNLTEYMLKKLIAEGYRAVTVGECLGDPPELWYRKDEAFDDRQTRKSKSKNDVAKTVSVDGMCGGNITCLGSRFGPCCSGTGFCGSMSTFCGSGCRPDNGGGAPNAGSGKPTKPAKSEGKSLQLSSSVAIVILLFLVVLMD
;
A
#
# COMPACT_ATOMS: atom_id res chain seq x y z
N MET A 1 -8.88 -32.91 40.50
CA MET A 1 -8.34 -34.18 39.98
C MET A 1 -9.34 -34.92 39.08
N ALA A 2 -10.59 -35.13 39.51
CA ALA A 2 -11.61 -35.84 38.71
C ALA A 2 -11.77 -35.32 37.26
N ASP A 3 -11.81 -33.99 37.09
CA ASP A 3 -11.96 -33.35 35.77
C ASP A 3 -10.80 -33.69 34.80
N ARG A 4 -9.56 -33.73 35.28
CA ARG A 4 -8.39 -34.14 34.47
C ARG A 4 -8.52 -35.58 33.96
N GLN A 5 -8.99 -36.51 34.80
CA GLN A 5 -9.18 -37.91 34.39
C GLN A 5 -10.30 -38.04 33.35
N SER A 6 -11.37 -37.27 33.49
CA SER A 6 -12.45 -37.17 32.48
C SER A 6 -11.91 -36.68 31.13
N VAL A 7 -11.21 -35.54 31.11
CA VAL A 7 -10.61 -34.98 29.89
C VAL A 7 -9.60 -35.96 29.27
N GLN A 8 -8.77 -36.64 30.06
CA GLN A 8 -7.79 -37.59 29.56
C GLN A 8 -8.45 -38.86 28.98
N HIS A 9 -9.56 -39.33 29.55
CA HIS A 9 -10.35 -40.42 28.97
C HIS A 9 -10.99 -40.01 27.63
N SER A 10 -11.60 -38.81 27.59
CA SER A 10 -12.19 -38.23 26.37
C SER A 10 -11.14 -38.06 25.26
N LEU A 11 -9.95 -37.55 25.56
CA LEU A 11 -8.86 -37.44 24.58
C LEU A 11 -8.45 -38.80 24.00
N ASN A 12 -8.28 -39.84 24.84
CA ASN A 12 -7.93 -41.17 24.32
C ASN A 12 -9.05 -41.77 23.45
N SER A 13 -10.33 -41.49 23.76
CA SER A 13 -11.48 -41.90 22.94
C SER A 13 -11.52 -41.16 21.60
N LEU A 14 -11.27 -39.85 21.56
CA LEU A 14 -11.24 -39.08 20.31
C LEU A 14 -10.04 -39.48 19.43
N LEU A 15 -8.87 -39.72 20.03
CA LEU A 15 -7.67 -40.13 19.28
C LEU A 15 -7.82 -41.50 18.59
N SER A 16 -8.58 -42.45 19.17
CA SER A 16 -8.86 -43.72 18.49
C SER A 16 -9.76 -43.54 17.26
N LYS A 17 -10.73 -42.62 17.32
CA LYS A 17 -11.62 -42.26 16.21
C LYS A 17 -10.93 -41.52 15.06
N LEU A 18 -9.73 -40.94 15.26
CA LEU A 18 -8.95 -40.37 14.14
C LEU A 18 -8.46 -41.41 13.12
N SER A 19 -8.72 -42.70 13.35
CA SER A 19 -8.45 -43.78 12.40
C SER A 19 -9.73 -44.48 11.90
N ASP A 20 -10.90 -43.90 12.17
CA ASP A 20 -12.19 -44.42 11.69
C ASP A 20 -12.27 -44.33 10.15
N PRO A 21 -12.83 -45.33 9.44
CA PRO A 21 -13.02 -45.24 7.98
C PRO A 21 -13.90 -44.04 7.55
N ASP A 22 -14.84 -43.59 8.37
CA ASP A 22 -15.77 -42.51 8.06
C ASP A 22 -15.11 -41.12 8.22
N PRO A 23 -15.00 -40.29 7.16
CA PRO A 23 -14.41 -38.95 7.25
C PRO A 23 -15.19 -38.00 8.16
N ASP A 24 -16.51 -38.13 8.28
CA ASP A 24 -17.33 -37.27 9.13
C ASP A 24 -17.05 -37.58 10.61
N MET A 25 -16.88 -38.86 10.95
CA MET A 25 -16.47 -39.29 12.29
C MET A 25 -15.07 -38.77 12.66
N ARG A 26 -14.13 -38.74 11.70
CA ARG A 26 -12.80 -38.14 11.90
C ARG A 26 -12.88 -36.62 12.05
N TYR A 27 -13.63 -35.93 11.21
CA TYR A 27 -13.84 -34.48 11.28
C TYR A 27 -14.49 -34.04 12.60
N MET A 28 -15.58 -34.71 13.01
CA MET A 28 -16.26 -34.45 14.28
C MET A 28 -15.32 -34.70 15.47
N SER A 29 -14.53 -35.78 15.43
CA SER A 29 -13.55 -36.06 16.48
C SER A 29 -12.45 -35.00 16.58
N LEU A 30 -12.01 -34.41 15.46
CA LEU A 30 -11.10 -33.26 15.44
C LEU A 30 -11.77 -31.98 15.95
N ASN A 31 -13.06 -31.78 15.67
CA ASN A 31 -13.81 -30.62 16.16
C ASN A 31 -14.03 -30.66 17.68
N ASP A 32 -14.40 -31.82 18.23
CA ASP A 32 -14.49 -32.03 19.68
C ASP A 32 -13.12 -31.84 20.34
N LEU A 33 -12.06 -32.37 19.71
CA LEU A 33 -10.68 -32.19 20.16
C LEU A 33 -10.23 -30.72 20.16
N LEU A 34 -10.63 -29.93 19.15
CA LEU A 34 -10.40 -28.48 19.13
C LEU A 34 -11.11 -27.78 20.30
N GLY A 35 -12.34 -28.18 20.62
CA GLY A 35 -13.08 -27.69 21.79
C GLY A 35 -12.35 -27.97 23.11
N ILE A 36 -11.81 -29.20 23.28
CA ILE A 36 -10.98 -29.56 24.44
C ILE A 36 -9.70 -28.73 24.50
N LEU A 37 -9.02 -28.53 23.37
CA LEU A 37 -7.75 -27.79 23.33
C LEU A 37 -7.93 -26.28 23.55
N ASN A 38 -9.07 -25.71 23.20
CA ASN A 38 -9.39 -24.32 23.52
C ASN A 38 -9.78 -24.13 25.00
N ASN A 39 -10.26 -25.18 25.68
CA ASN A 39 -10.63 -25.11 27.09
C ASN A 39 -9.39 -24.97 28.01
N PRO A 40 -9.37 -24.04 29.00
CA PRO A 40 -8.29 -23.89 29.97
C PRO A 40 -7.92 -25.18 30.73
N ASN A 41 -8.87 -26.11 30.91
CA ASN A 41 -8.64 -27.40 31.57
C ASN A 41 -7.61 -28.28 30.86
N SER A 42 -7.29 -28.03 29.58
CA SER A 42 -6.25 -28.75 28.84
C SER A 42 -4.81 -28.32 29.18
N THR A 43 -4.61 -27.32 30.05
CA THR A 43 -3.28 -26.81 30.43
C THR A 43 -2.35 -27.88 31.03
N TYR A 44 -2.89 -28.96 31.61
CA TYR A 44 -2.07 -30.06 32.13
C TYR A 44 -1.22 -30.78 31.06
N LEU A 45 -1.55 -30.62 29.77
CA LEU A 45 -0.77 -31.16 28.65
C LEU A 45 0.67 -30.63 28.62
N ALA A 46 0.93 -29.44 29.18
CA ALA A 46 2.27 -28.89 29.37
C ALA A 46 3.16 -29.74 30.31
N HIS A 47 2.55 -30.61 31.12
CA HIS A 47 3.23 -31.50 32.08
C HIS A 47 3.00 -33.00 31.80
N ASP A 48 2.24 -33.36 30.75
CA ASP A 48 1.91 -34.73 30.39
C ASP A 48 2.50 -35.10 29.01
N GLN A 49 3.82 -35.34 28.99
CA GLN A 49 4.60 -35.64 27.79
C GLN A 49 3.99 -36.79 26.96
N VAL A 50 3.41 -37.80 27.61
CA VAL A 50 2.86 -39.00 26.94
C VAL A 50 1.57 -38.65 26.20
N SER A 51 0.64 -37.96 26.87
CA SER A 51 -0.63 -37.54 26.25
C SER A 51 -0.39 -36.53 25.14
N SER A 52 0.49 -35.56 25.36
CA SER A 52 0.87 -34.54 24.38
C SER A 52 1.57 -35.13 23.14
N SER A 53 2.43 -36.15 23.31
CA SER A 53 3.08 -36.83 22.17
C SER A 53 2.09 -37.66 21.35
N ARG A 54 1.18 -38.41 21.99
CA ARG A 54 0.11 -39.16 21.29
C ARG A 54 -0.83 -38.24 20.52
N LEU A 55 -1.16 -37.09 21.11
CA LEU A 55 -2.01 -36.09 20.48
C LEU A 55 -1.33 -35.46 19.26
N ALA A 56 -0.05 -35.10 19.37
CA ALA A 56 0.75 -34.63 18.24
C ALA A 56 0.81 -35.70 17.12
N GLU A 57 0.98 -36.98 17.45
CA GLU A 57 0.97 -38.09 16.48
C GLU A 57 -0.40 -38.29 15.81
N GLY A 58 -1.49 -38.17 16.56
CA GLY A 58 -2.86 -38.24 16.02
C GLY A 58 -3.15 -37.11 15.03
N LEU A 59 -2.76 -35.88 15.35
CA LEU A 59 -2.91 -34.74 14.43
C LEU A 59 -1.99 -34.87 13.21
N LEU A 60 -0.75 -35.33 13.38
CA LEU A 60 0.15 -35.60 12.25
C LEU A 60 -0.44 -36.61 11.26
N LYS A 61 -1.11 -37.65 11.77
CA LYS A 61 -1.82 -38.62 10.93
C LYS A 61 -3.03 -37.99 10.22
N ALA A 62 -3.77 -37.11 10.90
CA ALA A 62 -4.93 -36.42 10.32
C ALA A 62 -4.55 -35.34 9.28
N LEU A 63 -3.30 -34.84 9.28
CA LEU A 63 -2.78 -34.00 8.18
C LEU A 63 -2.50 -34.79 6.89
N ASP A 64 -2.35 -36.11 6.98
CA ASP A 64 -2.15 -37.04 5.85
C ASP A 64 -3.49 -37.73 5.45
N ASP A 65 -4.63 -37.19 5.90
CA ASP A 65 -5.95 -37.68 5.51
C ASP A 65 -6.18 -37.49 4.00
N GLN A 66 -7.04 -38.32 3.40
CA GLN A 66 -7.43 -38.19 2.00
C GLN A 66 -8.48 -37.09 1.77
N HIS A 67 -9.10 -36.57 2.84
CA HIS A 67 -10.17 -35.56 2.78
C HIS A 67 -9.67 -34.20 3.26
N GLY A 68 -9.74 -33.18 2.39
CA GLY A 68 -9.26 -31.83 2.68
C GLY A 68 -9.90 -31.18 3.91
N ASP A 69 -11.18 -31.46 4.19
CA ASP A 69 -11.86 -30.90 5.38
C ASP A 69 -11.30 -31.46 6.70
N VAL A 70 -10.91 -32.74 6.72
CA VAL A 70 -10.25 -33.38 7.86
C VAL A 70 -8.85 -32.78 8.05
N GLN A 71 -8.08 -32.61 6.96
CA GLN A 71 -6.76 -31.94 6.99
C GLN A 71 -6.89 -30.49 7.53
N ASN A 72 -7.86 -29.72 7.01
CA ASN A 72 -8.12 -28.34 7.42
C ASN A 72 -8.54 -28.22 8.88
N GLN A 73 -9.33 -29.17 9.38
CA GLN A 73 -9.70 -29.20 10.80
C GLN A 73 -8.51 -29.61 11.69
N ALA A 74 -7.67 -30.54 11.24
CA ALA A 74 -6.44 -30.93 11.93
C ALA A 74 -5.45 -29.76 12.05
N LEU A 75 -5.31 -28.94 11.00
CA LEU A 75 -4.52 -27.70 11.03
C LEU A 75 -4.98 -26.75 12.16
N LYS A 76 -6.29 -26.52 12.31
CA LYS A 76 -6.84 -25.65 13.38
C LYS A 76 -6.46 -26.15 14.78
N CYS A 77 -6.42 -27.47 15.00
CA CYS A 77 -6.04 -28.06 16.29
C CYS A 77 -4.56 -27.83 16.66
N LEU A 78 -3.66 -27.61 15.70
CA LEU A 78 -2.24 -27.41 15.98
C LEU A 78 -1.96 -26.13 16.77
N GLY A 79 -2.65 -25.03 16.48
CA GLY A 79 -2.40 -23.73 17.11
C GLY A 79 -2.60 -23.76 18.63
N PRO A 80 -3.80 -24.14 19.12
CA PRO A 80 -4.07 -24.31 20.55
C PRO A 80 -3.19 -25.38 21.21
N LEU A 81 -2.79 -26.43 20.47
CA LEU A 81 -1.88 -27.46 20.97
C LEU A 81 -0.47 -26.94 21.23
N VAL A 82 0.16 -26.23 20.28
CA VAL A 82 1.58 -25.84 20.44
C VAL A 82 1.82 -24.84 21.57
N LEU A 83 0.79 -24.06 21.94
CA LEU A 83 0.79 -23.22 23.15
C LEU A 83 0.86 -24.02 24.47
N ARG A 84 0.60 -25.33 24.42
CA ARG A 84 0.53 -26.25 25.57
C ARG A 84 1.57 -27.37 25.49
N LEU A 85 2.45 -27.37 24.48
CA LEU A 85 3.50 -28.37 24.37
C LEU A 85 4.76 -27.95 25.14
N PRO A 86 5.35 -28.84 25.96
CA PRO A 86 6.70 -28.62 26.46
C PRO A 86 7.72 -28.69 25.31
N PHE A 87 8.89 -28.08 25.52
CA PHE A 87 9.94 -27.91 24.51
C PHE A 87 10.29 -29.18 23.71
N GLU A 88 10.49 -30.33 24.37
CA GLU A 88 10.83 -31.58 23.66
C GLU A 88 9.66 -32.14 22.82
N SER A 89 8.40 -31.96 23.25
CA SER A 89 7.24 -32.30 22.40
C SER A 89 7.13 -31.37 21.20
N LEU A 90 7.32 -30.07 21.37
CA LEU A 90 7.29 -29.10 20.28
C LEU A 90 8.42 -29.36 19.27
N ALA A 91 9.64 -29.63 19.75
CA ALA A 91 10.78 -30.00 18.92
C ALA A 91 10.49 -31.28 18.12
N SER A 92 9.96 -32.33 18.76
CA SER A 92 9.60 -33.59 18.09
C SER A 92 8.48 -33.42 17.05
N LEU A 93 7.48 -32.56 17.31
CA LEU A 93 6.43 -32.23 16.34
C LEU A 93 7.01 -31.52 15.11
N LEU A 94 7.86 -30.51 15.31
CA LEU A 94 8.56 -29.81 14.22
C LEU A 94 9.46 -30.76 13.42
N GLU A 95 10.15 -31.69 14.09
CA GLU A 95 11.00 -32.70 13.42
C GLU A 95 10.17 -33.64 12.55
N LYS A 96 9.03 -34.14 13.06
CA LYS A 96 8.12 -34.99 12.29
C LYS A 96 7.54 -34.24 11.07
N LEU A 97 7.09 -32.99 11.24
CA LEU A 97 6.59 -32.16 10.11
C LEU A 97 7.67 -31.86 9.06
N THR A 98 8.88 -31.50 9.47
CA THR A 98 10.01 -31.20 8.56
C THR A 98 10.66 -32.45 7.92
N ASN A 99 10.24 -33.64 8.36
CA ASN A 99 10.48 -34.91 7.66
C ASN A 99 9.37 -35.22 6.65
N LEU A 100 8.10 -34.88 6.92
CA LEU A 100 7.01 -34.99 5.94
C LEU A 100 7.23 -34.07 4.73
N THR A 101 7.79 -32.86 4.92
CA THR A 101 8.19 -31.98 3.80
C THR A 101 9.29 -32.56 2.91
N ALA A 102 10.05 -33.56 3.38
CA ALA A 102 11.05 -34.29 2.59
C ALA A 102 10.48 -35.53 1.88
N SER A 103 9.17 -35.83 2.03
CA SER A 103 8.53 -36.96 1.38
C SER A 103 8.40 -36.75 -0.13
N GLN A 104 8.78 -37.77 -0.90
CA GLN A 104 8.60 -37.75 -2.36
C GLN A 104 7.15 -38.05 -2.77
N THR A 105 6.42 -38.84 -1.97
CA THR A 105 5.08 -39.37 -2.30
C THR A 105 3.91 -38.51 -1.85
N ILE A 106 4.14 -37.57 -0.92
CA ILE A 106 3.09 -36.72 -0.33
C ILE A 106 3.16 -35.31 -0.97
N ASP A 107 2.02 -34.61 -1.04
CA ASP A 107 2.01 -33.18 -1.33
C ASP A 107 2.61 -32.41 -0.13
N THR A 108 3.70 -31.69 -0.38
CA THR A 108 4.40 -30.95 0.67
C THR A 108 3.72 -29.63 1.03
N SER A 109 2.65 -29.22 0.33
CA SER A 109 1.87 -28.02 0.62
C SER A 109 1.24 -28.05 2.03
N VAL A 110 0.66 -29.19 2.44
CA VAL A 110 -0.02 -29.35 3.74
C VAL A 110 0.98 -29.33 4.91
N PRO A 111 2.09 -30.10 4.92
CA PRO A 111 3.12 -29.97 5.95
C PRO A 111 3.77 -28.56 6.04
N ASN A 112 3.98 -27.87 4.91
CA ASN A 112 4.48 -26.49 4.94
C ASN A 112 3.44 -25.51 5.53
N THR A 113 2.16 -25.70 5.21
CA THR A 113 1.04 -24.93 5.80
C THR A 113 0.95 -25.17 7.31
N ALA A 114 1.08 -26.42 7.77
CA ALA A 114 1.13 -26.78 9.19
C ALA A 114 2.30 -26.08 9.92
N LEU A 115 3.50 -26.06 9.32
CA LEU A 115 4.66 -25.34 9.88
C LEU A 115 4.40 -23.84 10.00
N ARG A 116 3.81 -23.19 8.98
CA ARG A 116 3.42 -21.77 9.05
C ARG A 116 2.39 -21.51 10.15
N TYR A 117 1.38 -22.37 10.27
CA TYR A 117 0.33 -22.24 11.28
C TYR A 117 0.91 -22.34 12.71
N ILE A 118 1.80 -23.31 12.95
CA ILE A 118 2.52 -23.47 14.22
C ILE A 118 3.38 -22.23 14.51
N VAL A 119 4.23 -21.80 13.57
CA VAL A 119 5.13 -20.64 13.76
C VAL A 119 4.35 -19.34 14.02
N THR A 120 3.11 -19.23 13.50
CA THR A 120 2.22 -18.09 13.74
C THR A 120 1.56 -18.15 15.13
N ALA A 121 1.22 -19.36 15.60
CA ALA A 121 0.57 -19.57 16.90
C ALA A 121 1.52 -19.56 18.10
N LEU A 122 2.83 -19.77 17.89
CA LEU A 122 3.81 -19.78 18.97
C LEU A 122 4.00 -18.40 19.63
N PRO A 123 4.31 -18.34 20.94
CA PRO A 123 4.63 -17.09 21.63
C PRO A 123 5.83 -16.38 20.97
N ARG A 124 5.68 -15.07 20.71
CA ARG A 124 6.64 -14.26 19.96
C ARG A 124 7.14 -13.05 20.77
N PRO A 125 8.36 -12.55 20.51
CA PRO A 125 8.86 -11.31 21.13
C PRO A 125 7.95 -10.11 20.80
N GLN A 126 7.73 -9.22 21.77
CA GLN A 126 6.98 -7.97 21.57
C GLN A 126 7.93 -6.79 21.29
N PRO A 127 7.60 -5.86 20.37
CA PRO A 127 8.41 -4.68 20.12
C PRO A 127 8.60 -3.82 21.38
N GLY A 128 9.85 -3.42 21.66
CA GLY A 128 10.18 -2.57 22.81
C GLY A 128 10.18 -3.25 24.17
N GLN A 129 9.98 -4.57 24.25
CA GLN A 129 10.02 -5.34 25.49
C GLN A 129 11.08 -6.45 25.43
N PRO A 130 11.65 -6.87 26.58
CA PRO A 130 12.49 -8.07 26.61
C PRO A 130 11.67 -9.33 26.24
N PRO A 131 12.27 -10.33 25.59
CA PRO A 131 11.58 -11.56 25.24
C PRO A 131 11.07 -12.31 26.47
N SER A 132 9.83 -12.81 26.43
CA SER A 132 9.29 -13.63 27.52
C SER A 132 9.97 -15.01 27.56
N GLN A 133 9.80 -15.72 28.68
CA GLN A 133 10.34 -17.08 28.82
C GLN A 133 9.70 -18.04 27.82
N GLU A 134 8.39 -17.90 27.58
CA GLU A 134 7.62 -18.70 26.62
C GLU A 134 8.09 -18.43 25.19
N ALA A 135 8.29 -17.16 24.83
CA ALA A 135 8.83 -16.78 23.52
C ALA A 135 10.26 -17.30 23.31
N THR A 136 11.08 -17.31 24.36
CA THR A 136 12.45 -17.85 24.32
C THR A 136 12.45 -19.38 24.18
N MET A 137 11.53 -20.08 24.86
CA MET A 137 11.37 -21.54 24.74
C MET A 137 10.82 -21.95 23.37
N ALA A 138 9.81 -21.24 22.86
CA ALA A 138 9.28 -21.43 21.52
C ALA A 138 10.35 -21.20 20.45
N TYR A 139 11.10 -20.09 20.58
CA TYR A 139 12.22 -19.79 19.70
C TYR A 139 13.30 -20.88 19.75
N SER A 140 13.60 -21.41 20.93
CA SER A 140 14.59 -22.49 21.07
C SER A 140 14.23 -23.73 20.26
N ALA A 141 12.94 -24.07 20.10
CA ALA A 141 12.51 -25.20 19.28
C ALA A 141 12.65 -24.89 17.77
N VAL A 142 12.29 -23.67 17.35
CA VAL A 142 12.48 -23.17 15.97
C VAL A 142 13.97 -23.14 15.59
N SER A 143 14.82 -22.63 16.49
CA SER A 143 16.28 -22.58 16.37
C SER A 143 16.92 -23.97 16.32
N ARG A 144 16.50 -24.91 17.17
CA ARG A 144 17.04 -26.28 17.23
C ARG A 144 16.65 -27.15 16.04
N VAL A 145 15.43 -26.97 15.50
CA VAL A 145 14.85 -27.91 14.53
C VAL A 145 14.55 -27.25 13.18
N LEU A 146 13.69 -26.23 13.17
CA LEU A 146 13.14 -25.69 11.92
C LEU A 146 14.19 -24.92 11.10
N ILE A 147 15.02 -24.08 11.73
CA ILE A 147 16.07 -23.32 11.03
C ILE A 147 17.09 -24.27 10.34
N PRO A 148 17.69 -25.26 11.03
CA PRO A 148 18.55 -26.26 10.38
C PRO A 148 17.86 -27.04 9.26
N ARG A 149 16.56 -27.36 9.40
CA ARG A 149 15.79 -28.07 8.36
C ARG A 149 15.44 -27.19 7.17
N LEU A 150 15.28 -25.88 7.35
CA LEU A 150 15.12 -24.93 6.25
C LEU A 150 16.42 -24.81 5.43
N THR A 151 17.55 -24.60 6.10
CA THR A 151 18.82 -24.31 5.43
C THR A 151 19.53 -25.55 4.89
N GLY A 152 19.58 -26.61 5.70
CA GLY A 152 20.30 -27.85 5.40
C GLY A 152 21.81 -27.68 5.15
N PRO A 153 22.49 -28.77 4.74
CA PRO A 153 22.07 -30.16 4.93
C PRO A 153 22.13 -30.60 6.41
N THR A 154 21.20 -31.46 6.83
CA THR A 154 21.15 -32.01 8.21
C THR A 154 21.39 -33.53 8.24
N PRO A 155 22.04 -34.10 9.27
CA PRO A 155 22.14 -35.57 9.42
C PRO A 155 20.75 -36.21 9.47
N SER A 156 20.58 -37.37 8.81
CA SER A 156 19.32 -38.11 8.88
C SER A 156 19.15 -38.83 10.22
N PRO A 157 18.00 -38.64 10.92
CA PRO A 157 17.72 -39.38 12.16
C PRO A 157 17.31 -40.84 11.93
N THR A 158 16.93 -41.22 10.70
CA THR A 158 16.24 -42.50 10.41
C THR A 158 16.90 -43.37 9.33
N SER A 159 17.90 -42.87 8.61
CA SER A 159 18.57 -43.60 7.53
C SER A 159 20.02 -44.00 7.90
N ARG A 160 20.61 -44.89 7.10
CA ARG A 160 21.94 -45.51 7.32
C ARG A 160 23.00 -44.46 7.70
N ARG A 161 23.92 -44.80 8.63
CA ARG A 161 25.01 -43.91 9.09
C ARG A 161 25.64 -43.13 7.91
N GLY A 162 25.57 -41.81 7.96
CA GLY A 162 26.07 -40.91 6.91
C GLY A 162 25.03 -40.44 5.89
N SER A 163 23.77 -40.85 5.98
CA SER A 163 22.69 -40.30 5.15
C SER A 163 22.38 -38.85 5.55
N ILE A 164 22.29 -37.98 4.54
CA ILE A 164 22.06 -36.54 4.67
C ILE A 164 20.63 -36.21 4.20
N VAL A 165 19.91 -35.40 4.98
CA VAL A 165 18.63 -34.82 4.58
C VAL A 165 18.87 -33.40 4.07
N LYS A 166 18.39 -33.13 2.86
CA LYS A 166 18.47 -31.80 2.24
C LYS A 166 17.65 -30.76 3.02
N GLY A 167 18.09 -29.50 2.98
CA GLY A 167 17.32 -28.36 3.43
C GLY A 167 16.05 -28.17 2.60
N MET A 168 14.98 -27.67 3.21
CA MET A 168 13.71 -27.39 2.53
C MET A 168 13.81 -26.28 1.48
N LEU A 169 14.85 -25.44 1.56
CA LEU A 169 15.17 -24.38 0.60
C LEU A 169 16.12 -24.85 -0.53
N GLU A 170 16.68 -26.07 -0.44
CA GLU A 170 17.50 -26.64 -1.52
C GLU A 170 16.63 -27.01 -2.75
N LYS A 171 17.25 -27.01 -3.93
CA LYS A 171 16.58 -27.44 -5.16
C LYS A 171 16.37 -28.96 -5.17
N ASP A 172 15.13 -29.41 -5.26
CA ASP A 172 14.83 -30.80 -5.61
C ASP A 172 15.04 -31.03 -7.12
N PRO A 173 15.72 -32.13 -7.54
CA PRO A 173 15.94 -32.42 -8.97
C PRO A 173 14.66 -32.66 -9.77
N SER A 174 13.57 -33.08 -9.13
CA SER A 174 12.29 -33.44 -9.75
C SER A 174 11.19 -32.41 -9.52
N LYS A 175 11.06 -31.88 -8.29
CA LYS A 175 10.02 -30.91 -7.90
C LYS A 175 10.49 -29.45 -8.00
N GLY A 176 11.78 -29.19 -8.20
CA GLY A 176 12.35 -27.84 -8.21
C GLY A 176 12.47 -27.23 -6.81
N PHE A 177 12.31 -25.92 -6.68
CA PHE A 177 12.29 -25.24 -5.38
C PHE A 177 10.87 -25.17 -4.83
N SER A 178 10.68 -25.46 -3.53
CA SER A 178 9.39 -25.26 -2.87
C SER A 178 9.14 -23.78 -2.61
N SER A 179 8.10 -23.22 -3.21
CA SER A 179 7.63 -21.86 -2.90
C SER A 179 7.11 -21.76 -1.46
N ASP A 180 6.59 -22.83 -0.89
CA ASP A 180 5.93 -22.81 0.42
C ASP A 180 6.94 -22.96 1.56
N ALA A 181 8.07 -23.63 1.33
CA ALA A 181 9.22 -23.60 2.24
C ALA A 181 9.79 -22.18 2.41
N ILE A 182 9.72 -21.33 1.36
CA ILE A 182 10.10 -19.91 1.45
C ILE A 182 9.08 -19.13 2.30
N ASP A 183 7.79 -19.45 2.22
CA ASP A 183 6.77 -18.83 3.08
C ASP A 183 6.91 -19.28 4.55
N VAL A 184 7.34 -20.52 4.81
CA VAL A 184 7.74 -20.97 6.16
C VAL A 184 8.92 -20.13 6.68
N LEU A 185 9.95 -19.91 5.86
CA LEU A 185 11.07 -19.04 6.20
C LEU A 185 10.60 -17.61 6.52
N ILE A 186 9.80 -17.00 5.65
CA ILE A 186 9.27 -15.64 5.86
C ILE A 186 8.51 -15.58 7.20
N GLN A 187 7.66 -16.57 7.49
CA GLN A 187 6.92 -16.64 8.74
C GLN A 187 7.84 -16.74 9.97
N VAL A 188 8.93 -17.52 9.89
CA VAL A 188 9.94 -17.60 10.96
C VAL A 188 10.62 -16.25 11.19
N VAL A 189 11.02 -15.56 10.13
CA VAL A 189 11.66 -14.24 10.24
C VAL A 189 10.68 -13.19 10.77
N THR A 190 9.43 -13.17 10.31
CA THR A 190 8.42 -12.22 10.79
C THR A 190 8.00 -12.47 12.24
N CYS A 191 7.91 -13.72 12.70
CA CYS A 191 7.57 -14.03 14.09
C CYS A 191 8.76 -13.89 15.06
N PHE A 192 9.97 -14.30 14.66
CA PHE A 192 11.11 -14.48 15.56
C PHE A 192 12.35 -13.67 15.20
N GLY A 193 12.28 -12.79 14.20
CA GLY A 193 13.40 -11.99 13.70
C GLY A 193 14.31 -11.35 14.76
N PRO A 194 13.79 -10.70 15.82
CA PRO A 194 14.60 -10.14 16.90
C PRO A 194 15.40 -11.15 17.75
N LEU A 195 15.12 -12.45 17.63
CA LEU A 195 15.80 -13.54 18.34
C LEU A 195 16.77 -14.34 17.45
N LEU A 196 16.79 -14.10 16.14
CA LEU A 196 17.66 -14.80 15.20
C LEU A 196 19.14 -14.50 15.49
N LYS A 197 19.96 -15.53 15.69
CA LYS A 197 21.40 -15.38 15.92
C LYS A 197 22.12 -15.14 14.60
N GLU A 198 23.28 -14.48 14.64
CA GLU A 198 24.09 -14.21 13.45
C GLU A 198 24.40 -15.43 12.55
N PRO A 199 24.77 -16.64 13.06
CA PRO A 199 24.96 -17.81 12.21
C PRO A 199 23.66 -18.30 11.55
N GLU A 200 22.52 -18.12 12.22
CA GLU A 200 21.20 -18.52 11.69
C GLU A 200 20.78 -17.56 10.57
N LEU A 201 20.89 -16.25 10.78
CA LEU A 201 20.70 -15.23 9.74
C LEU A 201 21.59 -15.49 8.53
N THR A 202 22.87 -15.80 8.76
CA THR A 202 23.85 -16.08 7.68
C THR A 202 23.49 -17.35 6.90
N ALA A 203 23.07 -18.43 7.58
CA ALA A 203 22.66 -19.67 6.93
C ALA A 203 21.39 -19.47 6.10
N LEU A 204 20.36 -18.80 6.66
CA LEU A 204 19.10 -18.50 5.96
C LEU A 204 19.34 -17.60 4.75
N GLN A 205 20.15 -16.54 4.90
CA GLN A 205 20.59 -15.67 3.81
C GLN A 205 21.25 -16.46 2.67
N ASN A 206 22.21 -17.32 2.98
CA ASN A 206 22.93 -18.10 1.98
C ASN A 206 22.02 -19.11 1.27
N SER A 207 21.09 -19.75 1.99
CA SER A 207 20.09 -20.63 1.40
C SER A 207 19.18 -19.88 0.42
N VAL A 208 18.64 -18.71 0.79
CA VAL A 208 17.79 -17.92 -0.12
C VAL A 208 18.58 -17.36 -1.31
N LEU A 209 19.83 -16.89 -1.09
CA LEU A 209 20.69 -16.46 -2.18
C LEU A 209 20.95 -17.60 -3.17
N SER A 210 21.07 -18.86 -2.73
CA SER A 210 21.22 -20.00 -3.66
C SER A 210 20.01 -20.21 -4.60
N ILE A 211 18.82 -19.72 -4.20
CA ILE A 211 17.60 -19.71 -5.03
C ILE A 211 17.66 -18.55 -6.03
N VAL A 212 18.04 -17.35 -5.57
CA VAL A 212 18.23 -16.15 -6.41
C VAL A 212 19.33 -16.36 -7.46
N ASP A 213 20.40 -17.05 -7.07
CA ASP A 213 21.54 -17.42 -7.90
C ASP A 213 21.21 -18.52 -8.95
N ASN A 214 19.98 -19.04 -8.96
CA ASN A 214 19.57 -20.11 -9.87
C ASN A 214 18.62 -19.63 -10.97
N ASP A 215 19.13 -19.59 -12.21
CA ASP A 215 18.36 -19.18 -13.40
C ASP A 215 17.11 -20.03 -13.69
N THR A 216 17.04 -21.25 -13.14
CA THR A 216 15.90 -22.15 -13.32
C THR A 216 14.88 -22.05 -12.18
N ALA A 217 15.05 -21.12 -11.23
CA ALA A 217 14.02 -20.80 -10.25
C ALA A 217 12.78 -20.19 -10.93
N GLY A 218 11.61 -20.76 -10.68
CA GLY A 218 10.34 -20.28 -11.23
C GLY A 218 10.00 -18.88 -10.71
N THR A 219 9.29 -18.08 -11.50
CA THR A 219 9.02 -16.65 -11.20
C THR A 219 8.32 -16.42 -9.85
N VAL A 220 7.46 -17.35 -9.41
CA VAL A 220 6.82 -17.31 -8.08
C VAL A 220 7.84 -17.54 -6.96
N VAL A 221 8.70 -18.54 -7.12
CA VAL A 221 9.79 -18.88 -6.18
C VAL A 221 10.75 -17.69 -6.05
N THR A 222 11.21 -17.12 -7.17
CA THR A 222 12.11 -15.97 -7.17
C THR A 222 11.48 -14.76 -6.48
N LYS A 223 10.19 -14.47 -6.72
CA LYS A 223 9.49 -13.39 -6.01
C LYS A 223 9.43 -13.62 -4.50
N ARG A 224 9.07 -14.83 -4.04
CA ARG A 224 9.07 -15.17 -2.61
C ARG A 224 10.48 -15.10 -2.01
N ALA A 225 11.52 -15.55 -2.73
CA ALA A 225 12.92 -15.46 -2.30
C ALA A 225 13.37 -14.01 -2.11
N LEU A 226 12.99 -13.09 -3.02
CA LEU A 226 13.25 -11.66 -2.85
C LEU A 226 12.55 -11.09 -1.61
N THR A 227 11.28 -11.44 -1.37
CA THR A 227 10.56 -11.06 -0.14
C THR A 227 11.25 -11.59 1.12
N ALA A 228 11.76 -12.82 1.09
CA ALA A 228 12.50 -13.40 2.21
C ALA A 228 13.82 -12.64 2.50
N ILE A 229 14.57 -12.22 1.48
CA ILE A 229 15.75 -11.36 1.67
C ILE A 229 15.35 -10.00 2.26
N SER A 230 14.29 -9.37 1.74
CA SER A 230 13.79 -8.11 2.29
C SER A 230 13.43 -8.21 3.77
N ALA A 231 12.84 -9.33 4.20
CA ALA A 231 12.53 -9.59 5.62
C ALA A 231 13.80 -9.84 6.45
N LEU A 232 14.73 -10.66 5.96
CA LEU A 232 15.98 -10.99 6.68
C LEU A 232 16.84 -9.75 6.99
N VAL A 233 16.99 -8.83 6.03
CA VAL A 233 17.90 -7.68 6.19
C VAL A 233 17.47 -6.70 7.29
N LEU A 234 16.19 -6.66 7.65
CA LEU A 234 15.73 -5.87 8.82
C LEU A 234 16.49 -6.25 10.09
N HIS A 235 16.82 -7.53 10.24
CA HIS A 235 17.45 -8.14 11.41
C HIS A 235 18.98 -8.25 11.33
N PHE A 236 19.61 -7.86 10.22
CA PHE A 236 21.07 -7.90 10.10
C PHE A 236 21.75 -6.83 10.97
N SER A 237 22.88 -7.18 11.57
CA SER A 237 23.86 -6.20 12.07
C SER A 237 24.54 -5.49 10.89
N ASP A 238 25.09 -4.30 11.11
CA ASP A 238 25.75 -3.52 10.04
C ASP A 238 26.95 -4.28 9.43
N ALA A 239 27.62 -5.11 10.25
CA ALA A 239 28.68 -6.02 9.80
C ALA A 239 28.14 -7.10 8.86
N GLN A 240 27.00 -7.73 9.20
CA GLN A 240 26.34 -8.71 8.33
C GLN A 240 25.84 -8.09 7.03
N LEU A 241 25.25 -6.90 7.08
CA LEU A 241 24.81 -6.18 5.88
C LEU A 241 25.98 -5.83 4.96
N SER A 242 27.11 -5.38 5.53
CA SER A 242 28.35 -5.15 4.78
C SER A 242 28.87 -6.43 4.12
N ALA A 243 28.86 -7.57 4.82
CA ALA A 243 29.25 -8.86 4.28
C ALA A 243 28.30 -9.35 3.16
N PHE A 244 26.99 -9.17 3.34
CA PHE A 244 25.98 -9.45 2.32
C PHE A 244 26.19 -8.62 1.04
N VAL A 245 26.43 -7.32 1.19
CA VAL A 245 26.75 -6.40 0.10
C VAL A 245 28.01 -6.83 -0.66
N GLN A 246 29.08 -7.19 0.05
CA GLN A 246 30.30 -7.74 -0.57
C GLN A 246 30.03 -9.04 -1.32
N GLY A 247 29.17 -9.91 -0.77
CA GLY A 247 28.71 -11.15 -1.42
C GLY A 247 27.89 -10.90 -2.70
N LEU A 248 27.15 -9.78 -2.79
CA LEU A 248 26.48 -9.35 -4.03
C LEU A 248 27.47 -8.78 -5.04
N VAL A 249 28.45 -7.98 -4.61
CA VAL A 249 29.54 -7.47 -5.47
C VAL A 249 30.30 -8.62 -6.13
N GLN A 250 30.63 -9.68 -5.38
CA GLN A 250 31.29 -10.87 -5.93
C GLN A 250 30.45 -11.57 -7.00
N ARG A 251 29.12 -11.70 -6.79
CA ARG A 251 28.18 -12.27 -7.75
C ARG A 251 28.07 -11.44 -9.03
N PHE A 252 28.00 -10.11 -8.91
CA PHE A 252 27.97 -9.22 -10.07
C PHE A 252 29.26 -9.27 -10.90
N ASN A 253 30.40 -9.58 -10.29
CA ASN A 253 31.67 -9.79 -10.99
C ASN A 253 31.90 -11.24 -11.47
N SER A 254 30.90 -12.12 -11.36
CA SER A 254 31.02 -13.50 -11.85
C SER A 254 31.23 -13.52 -13.37
N PRO A 255 32.28 -14.19 -13.90
CA PRO A 255 32.59 -14.20 -15.33
C PRO A 255 31.58 -14.96 -16.19
N GLN A 256 30.63 -15.67 -15.57
CA GLN A 256 29.54 -16.42 -16.22
C GLN A 256 28.15 -15.90 -15.82
N LEU A 257 28.06 -14.62 -15.41
CA LEU A 257 26.80 -13.99 -14.97
C LEU A 257 25.79 -13.88 -16.12
N SER A 258 24.76 -14.73 -16.10
CA SER A 258 23.68 -14.73 -17.10
C SER A 258 22.81 -13.46 -17.02
N THR A 259 22.00 -13.22 -18.06
CA THR A 259 21.04 -12.10 -18.07
C THR A 259 19.88 -12.29 -17.09
N VAL A 260 19.54 -13.53 -16.74
CA VAL A 260 18.48 -13.86 -15.77
C VAL A 260 18.99 -13.66 -14.36
N HIS A 261 20.14 -14.26 -14.01
CA HIS A 261 20.83 -14.08 -12.74
C HIS A 261 21.13 -12.60 -12.48
N ARG A 262 21.62 -11.86 -13.47
CA ARG A 262 21.82 -10.40 -13.37
C ARG A 262 20.55 -9.65 -13.00
N ARG A 263 19.39 -9.98 -13.60
CA ARG A 263 18.09 -9.38 -13.24
C ARG A 263 17.69 -9.75 -11.81
N HIS A 264 17.90 -10.99 -11.39
CA HIS A 264 17.62 -11.43 -10.02
C HIS A 264 18.47 -10.67 -9.00
N LEU A 265 19.79 -10.55 -9.21
CA LEU A 265 20.69 -9.80 -8.32
C LEU A 265 20.30 -8.32 -8.20
N ILE A 266 19.96 -7.66 -9.31
CA ILE A 266 19.51 -6.25 -9.25
C ILE A 266 18.18 -6.16 -8.49
N ALA A 267 17.24 -7.09 -8.72
CA ALA A 267 16.00 -7.15 -7.96
C ALA A 267 16.25 -7.42 -6.46
N THR A 268 17.30 -8.18 -6.10
CA THR A 268 17.73 -8.37 -4.70
C THR A 268 18.21 -7.06 -4.08
N VAL A 269 19.08 -6.30 -4.74
CA VAL A 269 19.49 -4.99 -4.22
C VAL A 269 18.27 -4.06 -4.08
N GLY A 270 17.32 -4.10 -5.02
CA GLY A 270 16.05 -3.39 -4.92
C GLY A 270 15.11 -3.89 -3.81
N GLY A 271 15.14 -5.17 -3.46
CA GLY A 271 14.40 -5.70 -2.32
C GLY A 271 14.93 -5.15 -1.00
N VAL A 272 16.26 -5.12 -0.86
CA VAL A 272 16.95 -4.59 0.33
C VAL A 272 16.80 -3.08 0.44
N ALA A 273 16.87 -2.39 -0.69
CA ALA A 273 16.62 -0.96 -0.81
C ALA A 273 15.34 -0.53 -0.10
N LYS A 274 14.25 -1.24 -0.44
CA LYS A 274 12.91 -0.90 -0.01
C LYS A 274 12.68 -1.26 1.46
N SER A 275 13.25 -2.36 1.95
CA SER A 275 13.01 -2.82 3.33
C SER A 275 13.85 -2.07 4.37
N ALA A 276 15.10 -1.72 4.04
CA ALA A 276 16.02 -1.14 5.01
C ALA A 276 16.79 0.08 4.45
N PRO A 277 16.12 1.15 3.97
CA PRO A 277 16.78 2.27 3.27
C PRO A 277 17.88 2.94 4.10
N ALA A 278 17.62 3.20 5.39
CA ALA A 278 18.58 3.82 6.30
C ALA A 278 19.85 2.97 6.53
N LYS A 279 19.70 1.63 6.65
CA LYS A 279 20.84 0.71 6.80
C LYS A 279 21.57 0.46 5.48
N PHE A 280 20.85 0.40 4.36
CA PHE A 280 21.44 0.10 3.06
C PHE A 280 22.24 1.27 2.49
N GLY A 281 21.80 2.51 2.74
CA GLY A 281 22.35 3.71 2.13
C GLY A 281 23.88 3.85 2.08
N PRO A 282 24.65 3.56 3.14
CA PRO A 282 26.11 3.61 3.12
C PRO A 282 26.76 2.64 2.11
N HIS A 283 26.06 1.57 1.72
CA HIS A 283 26.51 0.55 0.78
C HIS A 283 26.14 0.84 -0.69
N LEU A 284 25.33 1.86 -0.92
CA LEU A 284 24.81 2.19 -2.23
C LEU A 284 25.90 2.61 -3.25
N PRO A 285 26.93 3.41 -2.92
CA PRO A 285 28.01 3.72 -3.85
C PRO A 285 28.75 2.47 -4.35
N THR A 286 28.77 1.41 -3.55
CA THR A 286 29.40 0.12 -3.89
C THR A 286 28.58 -0.70 -4.89
N LEU A 287 27.25 -0.68 -4.80
CA LEU A 287 26.37 -1.52 -5.63
C LEU A 287 25.78 -0.79 -6.86
N ALA A 288 25.68 0.54 -6.83
CA ALA A 288 25.14 1.33 -7.94
C ALA A 288 25.82 1.08 -9.31
N PRO A 289 27.17 0.94 -9.43
CA PRO A 289 27.81 0.72 -10.73
C PRO A 289 27.34 -0.55 -11.44
N TYR A 290 27.11 -1.64 -10.72
CA TYR A 290 26.72 -2.93 -11.31
C TYR A 290 25.30 -2.90 -11.91
N VAL A 291 24.42 -2.11 -11.31
CA VAL A 291 23.04 -1.95 -11.77
C VAL A 291 22.96 -1.03 -12.98
N PHE A 292 23.78 0.03 -13.01
CA PHE A 292 23.91 0.88 -14.20
C PHE A 292 24.63 0.20 -15.35
N ALA A 293 25.60 -0.67 -15.08
CA ALA A 293 26.29 -1.47 -16.11
C ALA A 293 25.33 -2.43 -16.86
N ALA A 294 24.26 -2.89 -16.21
CA ALA A 294 23.23 -3.73 -16.84
C ALA A 294 22.37 -2.98 -17.89
N VAL A 295 22.57 -1.66 -18.05
CA VAL A 295 21.75 -0.78 -18.90
C VAL A 295 22.40 -0.47 -20.25
N GLY A 296 23.63 -0.95 -20.53
CA GLY A 296 24.19 -0.80 -21.87
C GLY A 296 25.51 -1.50 -22.17
N GLU A 297 25.49 -2.33 -23.22
CA GLU A 297 26.67 -2.61 -24.05
C GLU A 297 26.54 -1.99 -25.45
N ASP A 298 25.34 -1.98 -26.05
CA ASP A 298 25.12 -1.36 -27.38
C ASP A 298 25.28 0.18 -27.40
N ASN A 299 25.02 0.86 -26.27
CA ASN A 299 24.93 2.33 -26.22
C ASN A 299 26.28 3.04 -25.91
N LEU A 300 27.29 2.34 -25.38
CA LEU A 300 28.55 2.97 -24.95
C LEU A 300 29.54 3.23 -26.11
N ALA A 301 29.53 2.39 -27.15
CA ALA A 301 30.39 2.56 -28.33
C ALA A 301 30.06 3.84 -29.14
N GLN A 302 28.81 4.31 -29.09
CA GLN A 302 28.38 5.55 -29.75
C GLN A 302 28.88 6.80 -29.00
N VAL A 303 28.86 6.78 -27.65
CA VAL A 303 29.34 7.88 -26.81
C VAL A 303 30.86 8.09 -26.97
N SER A 304 31.64 7.00 -27.01
CA SER A 304 33.10 7.03 -27.23
C SER A 304 33.50 7.75 -28.53
N ARG A 305 32.72 7.58 -29.61
CA ARG A 305 33.00 8.22 -30.91
C ARG A 305 32.59 9.70 -30.95
N SER A 306 31.64 10.13 -30.13
CA SER A 306 31.24 11.55 -30.05
C SER A 306 32.27 12.40 -29.31
N PHE A 307 33.00 11.84 -28.34
CA PHE A 307 34.01 12.57 -27.56
C PHE A 307 35.34 12.85 -28.28
N ARG A 308 35.50 12.42 -29.55
CA ARG A 308 36.71 12.63 -30.36
C ARG A 308 36.54 13.59 -31.54
N ARG A 309 35.41 14.31 -31.66
CA ARG A 309 35.17 15.24 -32.79
C ARG A 309 35.24 16.73 -32.47
N ASP A 310 35.19 17.14 -31.20
CA ASP A 310 35.25 18.57 -30.82
C ASP A 310 36.67 19.06 -30.46
N VAL A 311 37.71 18.48 -31.08
CA VAL A 311 39.08 19.04 -31.09
C VAL A 311 39.67 18.94 -32.49
N SER A 312 39.14 19.69 -33.44
CA SER A 312 39.87 20.20 -34.62
C SER A 312 39.03 21.21 -35.41
N THR A 313 39.72 22.05 -36.19
CA THR A 313 39.18 23.03 -37.15
C THR A 313 38.32 24.18 -36.61
N HIS A 314 38.97 25.14 -35.96
CA HIS A 314 38.93 26.51 -36.49
C HIS A 314 40.36 27.03 -36.67
N SER A 315 40.81 27.06 -37.93
CA SER A 315 41.99 27.80 -38.34
C SER A 315 41.51 29.09 -39.02
N LEU A 316 41.89 30.24 -38.46
CA LEU A 316 41.90 31.52 -39.17
C LEU A 316 43.08 32.31 -38.61
N ALA A 317 44.15 32.38 -39.39
CA ALA A 317 45.36 33.11 -39.04
C ALA A 317 45.24 34.58 -39.46
N ALA A 318 45.51 35.52 -38.56
CA ALA A 318 45.92 36.88 -38.88
C ALA A 318 46.60 37.59 -37.69
N SER A 319 47.85 38.00 -37.90
CA SER A 319 48.48 39.23 -37.37
C SER A 319 48.74 39.41 -35.86
N CYS A 320 50.03 39.28 -35.52
CA CYS A 320 50.75 39.94 -34.40
C CYS A 320 50.78 41.51 -34.60
N PRO A 321 51.41 42.37 -33.76
CA PRO A 321 52.27 42.10 -32.56
C PRO A 321 52.13 43.06 -31.34
N ALA A 322 52.68 42.66 -30.17
CA ALA A 322 53.58 43.49 -29.32
C ALA A 322 54.02 42.77 -28.01
N CYS A 323 55.34 42.78 -27.74
CA CYS A 323 56.07 42.81 -26.44
C CYS A 323 55.41 42.33 -25.11
N ARG A 324 56.08 41.69 -24.13
CA ARG A 324 57.50 41.31 -23.86
C ARG A 324 57.55 40.47 -22.55
N ILE A 325 58.53 39.54 -22.39
CA ILE A 325 59.40 39.29 -21.18
C ILE A 325 58.70 39.10 -19.78
N SER A 326 59.00 38.14 -18.87
CA SER A 326 60.12 37.20 -18.65
C SER A 326 59.73 35.97 -17.79
N HIS A 327 60.72 35.11 -17.58
CA HIS A 327 60.86 33.96 -16.68
C HIS A 327 60.14 33.92 -15.32
N CYS A 328 59.67 32.69 -15.02
CA CYS A 328 59.61 31.96 -13.75
C CYS A 328 60.32 32.52 -12.50
N LEU A 329 59.68 32.34 -11.32
CA LEU A 329 60.24 31.55 -10.19
C LEU A 329 59.21 31.25 -9.07
N HIS A 330 58.97 29.95 -8.85
CA HIS A 330 58.74 29.21 -7.58
C HIS A 330 57.71 29.65 -6.48
N TYR A 331 57.03 28.59 -5.99
CA TYR A 331 56.47 28.33 -4.65
C TYR A 331 55.03 28.76 -4.26
N SER A 332 54.18 27.72 -4.27
CA SER A 332 53.23 27.29 -3.22
C SER A 332 52.08 28.19 -2.71
N THR A 333 50.93 27.51 -2.62
CA THR A 333 49.71 27.78 -1.84
C THR A 333 48.74 28.87 -2.32
N VAL A 334 47.45 28.56 -2.09
CA VAL A 334 46.23 29.33 -2.39
C VAL A 334 45.92 29.48 -3.89
N TYR A 335 44.95 28.69 -4.37
CA TYR A 335 43.68 29.24 -4.86
C TYR A 335 42.57 28.18 -4.80
N SER A 336 41.64 28.40 -3.86
CA SER A 336 40.28 27.85 -3.92
C SER A 336 39.55 28.42 -5.14
N GLU A 337 38.35 27.88 -5.43
CA GLU A 337 37.43 28.39 -6.47
C GLU A 337 37.84 28.16 -7.94
N LEU A 338 37.76 26.91 -8.42
CA LEU A 338 37.08 26.63 -9.71
C LEU A 338 36.62 25.17 -9.96
N HIS A 339 36.52 24.31 -8.93
CA HIS A 339 36.19 22.88 -9.13
C HIS A 339 34.78 22.43 -8.71
N LEU A 340 33.92 23.31 -8.17
CA LEU A 340 32.57 22.93 -7.72
C LEU A 340 31.53 22.76 -8.85
N THR A 341 31.69 23.45 -9.98
CA THR A 341 30.65 23.52 -11.03
C THR A 341 30.54 22.25 -11.89
N THR A 342 31.65 21.57 -12.17
CA THR A 342 31.65 20.36 -13.02
C THR A 342 31.11 19.12 -12.29
N ILE A 343 31.31 19.02 -10.98
CA ILE A 343 30.77 17.93 -10.16
C ILE A 343 29.25 18.09 -9.99
N TYR A 344 28.76 19.33 -9.82
CA TYR A 344 27.32 19.62 -9.76
C TYR A 344 26.57 19.25 -11.04
N TYR A 345 27.16 19.46 -12.22
CA TYR A 345 26.52 19.11 -13.50
C TYR A 345 26.37 17.59 -13.71
N LEU A 346 27.33 16.78 -13.25
CA LEU A 346 27.19 15.32 -13.26
C LEU A 346 26.16 14.84 -12.22
N LYS A 347 26.13 15.47 -11.03
CA LYS A 347 25.16 15.14 -9.96
C LYS A 347 23.71 15.45 -10.41
N MET A 348 23.46 16.56 -11.12
CA MET A 348 22.11 16.92 -11.61
C MET A 348 21.61 16.09 -12.79
N HIS A 349 22.48 15.54 -13.65
CA HIS A 349 22.02 14.75 -14.80
C HIS A 349 21.64 13.30 -14.44
N MET A 350 22.30 12.69 -13.45
CA MET A 350 21.89 11.39 -12.89
C MET A 350 20.57 11.48 -12.11
N LEU A 351 20.35 12.57 -11.37
CA LEU A 351 19.15 12.79 -10.54
C LEU A 351 17.84 12.80 -11.36
N ARG A 352 17.91 13.13 -12.66
CA ARG A 352 16.73 13.23 -13.55
C ARG A 352 16.21 11.90 -14.11
N LEU A 353 16.96 10.80 -14.03
CA LEU A 353 16.45 9.48 -14.44
C LEU A 353 15.79 8.69 -13.31
N VAL A 354 15.94 9.12 -12.05
CA VAL A 354 15.44 8.41 -10.86
C VAL A 354 13.91 8.38 -10.78
N VAL A 355 13.27 9.49 -11.15
CA VAL A 355 11.92 9.85 -10.67
C VAL A 355 10.78 9.18 -11.47
N SER A 356 11.09 8.40 -12.51
CA SER A 356 10.08 7.86 -13.44
C SER A 356 9.58 6.44 -13.13
N GLY A 357 9.86 5.87 -11.94
CA GLY A 357 9.32 4.55 -11.59
C GLY A 357 9.16 4.24 -10.11
N LEU A 358 8.19 3.35 -9.84
CA LEU A 358 7.92 2.63 -8.59
C LEU A 358 7.63 3.48 -7.34
N GLY A 359 6.38 3.93 -7.22
CA GLY A 359 5.75 4.18 -5.92
C GLY A 359 4.91 2.97 -5.47
N LEU A 360 5.29 2.29 -4.38
CA LEU A 360 4.38 1.46 -3.57
C LEU A 360 4.99 1.13 -2.20
N VAL A 361 4.60 1.89 -1.18
CA VAL A 361 4.45 1.57 0.26
C VAL A 361 5.63 0.97 1.06
N ALA A 362 5.99 1.69 2.14
CA ALA A 362 6.34 1.17 3.46
C ALA A 362 5.93 2.21 4.54
N CYS A 363 5.53 1.77 5.73
CA CYS A 363 4.86 2.62 6.74
C CYS A 363 5.69 2.88 8.01
N THR A 364 5.44 4.02 8.63
CA THR A 364 5.73 4.46 10.03
C THR A 364 6.60 3.60 10.96
N THR A 365 7.66 4.20 11.52
CA THR A 365 7.86 4.40 12.98
C THR A 365 9.08 5.30 13.25
N ALA A 366 8.87 6.51 13.81
CA ALA A 366 9.72 7.19 14.81
C ALA A 366 9.21 8.63 15.04
N ARG A 367 9.00 9.04 16.29
CA ARG A 367 8.68 10.43 16.67
C ARG A 367 9.88 11.07 17.38
N ASN A 368 10.05 12.37 17.15
CA ASN A 368 10.85 13.34 17.92
C ASN A 368 12.40 13.19 17.88
N ILE A 369 13.08 14.18 17.30
CA ILE A 369 13.85 15.22 18.03
C ILE A 369 14.61 16.10 17.01
N PHE A 370 14.18 17.37 16.88
CA PHE A 370 14.95 18.62 16.65
C PHE A 370 14.12 19.66 15.88
N SER A 371 13.79 20.75 16.55
CA SER A 371 13.26 21.97 15.91
C SER A 371 14.41 22.78 15.30
N LEU A 372 14.31 23.15 14.02
CA LEU A 372 14.90 24.38 13.47
C LEU A 372 14.04 24.90 12.30
N GLN A 373 13.51 26.11 12.49
CA GLN A 373 12.93 27.00 11.47
C GLN A 373 13.92 28.20 11.29
N PRO A 374 13.71 29.20 10.40
CA PRO A 374 12.80 29.30 9.25
C PRO A 374 13.44 29.93 7.97
N ASN A 375 12.82 29.77 6.78
CA ASN A 375 12.31 30.90 5.95
C ASN A 375 11.77 30.51 4.57
N ARG A 376 10.57 31.04 4.25
CA ARG A 376 10.04 31.62 2.97
C ARG A 376 10.32 30.89 1.62
N GLN A 377 9.41 30.89 0.64
CA GLN A 377 8.37 31.87 0.29
C GLN A 377 7.23 31.16 -0.50
N GLY A 378 5.95 31.50 -0.27
CA GLY A 378 4.80 30.72 -0.78
C GLY A 378 4.15 31.23 -2.07
N THR A 379 3.06 30.57 -2.47
CA THR A 379 2.16 31.01 -3.57
C THR A 379 0.69 30.89 -3.17
N HIS A 380 -0.01 32.02 -3.23
CA HIS A 380 -1.48 32.22 -3.25
C HIS A 380 -2.38 31.30 -2.40
N LEU A 381 -2.66 31.77 -1.18
CA LEU A 381 -3.92 31.48 -0.48
C LEU A 381 -5.08 32.20 -1.20
N MET A 382 -6.28 31.61 -1.20
CA MET A 382 -7.50 32.41 -1.22
C MET A 382 -7.75 32.90 0.22
N PRO A 383 -7.98 34.21 0.45
CA PRO A 383 -8.20 34.69 1.79
C PRO A 383 -9.58 34.21 2.28
N LEU A 384 -9.60 33.42 3.35
CA LEU A 384 -10.78 33.28 4.19
C LEU A 384 -11.06 34.65 4.80
N THR A 385 -12.18 35.28 4.44
CA THR A 385 -12.70 36.43 5.18
C THR A 385 -13.16 35.94 6.55
N HIS A 386 -12.29 36.06 7.55
CA HIS A 386 -12.69 35.88 8.93
C HIS A 386 -13.81 36.87 9.24
N GLY A 387 -15.01 36.35 9.56
CA GLY A 387 -16.00 37.15 10.25
C GLY A 387 -15.42 37.57 11.60
N ASP A 388 -15.60 38.85 11.95
CA ASP A 388 -15.06 39.44 13.18
C ASP A 388 -15.68 38.80 14.43
N ALA A 389 -15.08 37.71 14.89
CA ALA A 389 -15.30 37.22 16.25
C ALA A 389 -14.76 38.28 17.23
N PRO A 390 -15.52 38.70 18.26
CA PRO A 390 -15.08 39.77 19.15
C PRO A 390 -13.74 39.44 19.82
N ASP A 391 -12.83 40.41 19.85
CA ASP A 391 -11.47 40.30 20.41
C ASP A 391 -11.49 40.20 21.94
N HIS A 392 -11.94 39.05 22.45
CA HIS A 392 -11.92 38.70 23.86
C HIS A 392 -10.49 38.32 24.27
N LYS A 393 -9.77 39.31 24.81
CA LYS A 393 -8.43 39.12 25.39
C LYS A 393 -8.40 37.94 26.36
N LEU A 394 -7.47 37.02 26.14
CA LEU A 394 -7.18 35.87 27.00
C LEU A 394 -7.02 36.33 28.46
N VAL A 395 -7.83 35.78 29.36
CA VAL A 395 -7.79 36.10 30.79
C VAL A 395 -6.76 35.23 31.49
N GLU A 396 -5.64 35.81 31.93
CA GLU A 396 -4.71 35.13 32.82
C GLU A 396 -5.26 35.05 34.26
N ARG A 397 -5.52 33.84 34.75
CA ARG A 397 -5.32 33.47 36.16
C ARG A 397 -5.33 31.95 36.41
N GLY A 398 -4.28 31.46 37.06
CA GLY A 398 -4.36 30.31 37.98
C GLY A 398 -4.26 28.89 37.40
N SER A 399 -4.76 28.61 36.20
CA SER A 399 -4.65 27.26 35.60
C SER A 399 -4.83 27.29 34.08
N SER A 400 -3.78 26.89 33.33
CA SER A 400 -3.71 26.63 31.87
C SER A 400 -4.51 27.56 30.93
N PRO A 401 -3.87 28.30 30.00
CA PRO A 401 -4.60 29.14 29.06
C PRO A 401 -5.62 28.32 28.26
N ARG A 402 -6.88 28.73 28.31
CA ARG A 402 -7.99 28.12 27.57
C ARG A 402 -8.25 28.88 26.28
N CYS A 403 -8.72 28.16 25.27
CA CYS A 403 -9.15 28.67 23.97
C CYS A 403 -10.36 27.83 23.51
N GLY A 404 -11.16 28.37 22.60
CA GLY A 404 -12.46 27.84 22.20
C GLY A 404 -13.52 28.95 22.09
N PRO A 405 -14.82 28.61 21.94
CA PRO A 405 -15.87 29.57 21.60
C PRO A 405 -16.00 30.70 22.62
N ASP A 406 -15.91 30.38 23.91
CA ASP A 406 -16.04 31.33 25.02
C ASP A 406 -14.70 31.96 25.44
N HIS A 407 -13.59 31.61 24.77
CA HIS A 407 -12.23 31.88 25.24
C HIS A 407 -11.27 32.41 24.15
N GLY A 408 -11.74 32.58 22.91
CA GLY A 408 -10.93 33.05 21.79
C GLY A 408 -10.00 31.98 21.21
N LYS A 409 -9.16 32.37 20.24
CA LYS A 409 -8.27 31.45 19.52
C LYS A 409 -7.06 31.04 20.37
N CYS A 410 -6.61 29.81 20.20
CA CYS A 410 -5.37 29.32 20.79
C CYS A 410 -4.14 30.07 20.20
N PRO A 411 -3.01 30.11 20.92
CA PRO A 411 -1.74 30.60 20.36
C PRO A 411 -1.34 29.88 19.07
N GLU A 412 -0.54 30.55 18.24
CA GLU A 412 -0.08 30.03 16.94
C GLU A 412 0.55 28.63 17.08
N GLY A 413 0.16 27.71 16.19
CA GLY A 413 0.59 26.31 16.23
C GLY A 413 -0.02 25.45 17.34
N LYS A 414 -0.97 25.97 18.14
CA LYS A 414 -1.75 25.17 19.11
C LYS A 414 -3.13 24.82 18.57
N CYS A 415 -3.57 23.63 18.91
CA CYS A 415 -4.83 23.03 18.48
C CYS A 415 -5.91 23.32 19.53
N CYS A 416 -7.17 23.44 19.11
CA CYS A 416 -8.31 23.61 19.99
C CYS A 416 -9.21 22.39 19.88
N SER A 417 -9.56 21.72 21.00
CA SER A 417 -10.58 20.69 21.00
C SER A 417 -11.36 20.71 22.31
N THR A 418 -12.54 20.08 22.31
CA THR A 418 -13.39 19.92 23.50
C THR A 418 -12.83 18.94 24.54
N ALA A 419 -11.83 18.12 24.18
CA ALA A 419 -11.32 17.01 24.99
C ALA A 419 -9.80 17.04 25.26
N GLY A 420 -9.05 18.00 24.71
CA GLY A 420 -7.61 18.17 25.01
C GLY A 420 -6.78 18.70 23.83
N ASN A 421 -5.53 18.26 23.74
CA ASN A 421 -4.64 18.60 22.61
C ASN A 421 -4.90 17.69 21.39
N HIS A 422 -6.13 17.70 20.86
CA HIS A 422 -6.44 17.02 19.60
C HIS A 422 -6.41 18.02 18.44
N CYS A 423 -5.54 17.74 17.46
CA CYS A 423 -5.33 18.55 16.26
C CYS A 423 -6.06 18.00 15.03
N SER A 424 -6.72 16.85 15.19
CA SER A 424 -7.33 16.12 14.10
C SER A 424 -8.83 16.32 14.00
N SER A 425 -9.29 16.34 12.76
CA SER A 425 -10.69 16.37 12.39
C SER A 425 -11.36 15.03 12.77
N PRO A 426 -12.62 15.05 13.24
CA PRO A 426 -13.51 16.21 13.33
C PRO A 426 -13.36 17.03 14.64
N ASP A 427 -12.69 16.50 15.65
CA ASP A 427 -12.65 17.05 17.02
C ASP A 427 -11.95 18.41 17.15
N CYS A 428 -11.05 18.73 16.21
CA CYS A 428 -10.33 20.00 16.22
C CYS A 428 -11.24 21.15 15.76
N GLN A 429 -11.41 22.14 16.63
CA GLN A 429 -12.26 23.30 16.39
C GLN A 429 -11.55 24.28 15.45
N ILE A 430 -11.89 24.19 14.16
CA ILE A 430 -11.19 24.88 13.05
C ILE A 430 -11.10 26.40 13.20
N ASP A 431 -12.07 27.04 13.86
CA ASP A 431 -12.05 28.49 14.07
C ASP A 431 -11.14 28.95 15.21
N PHE A 432 -10.79 28.05 16.14
CA PHE A 432 -10.15 28.36 17.41
C PHE A 432 -8.75 27.77 17.58
N GLY A 433 -8.26 26.92 16.67
CA GLY A 433 -6.89 26.38 16.75
C GLY A 433 -6.34 25.91 15.40
N ASN A 434 -5.10 25.45 15.38
CA ASN A 434 -4.46 24.89 14.19
C ASN A 434 -4.82 23.40 14.02
N CYS A 435 -5.58 23.06 12.97
CA CYS A 435 -6.13 21.73 12.72
C CYS A 435 -5.61 21.12 11.41
N ASP A 436 -5.58 19.79 11.30
CA ASP A 436 -5.31 19.09 10.02
C ASP A 436 -6.35 19.39 8.93
N ALA A 437 -7.57 19.78 9.33
CA ALA A 437 -8.60 20.37 8.47
C ALA A 437 -8.09 21.52 7.60
N HIS A 438 -7.09 22.29 8.06
CA HIS A 438 -6.56 23.45 7.34
C HIS A 438 -5.56 23.08 6.24
N THR A 439 -5.10 21.83 6.16
CA THR A 439 -4.29 21.40 5.02
C THR A 439 -5.18 21.32 3.78
N THR A 440 -4.80 22.05 2.74
CA THR A 440 -5.54 22.13 1.47
C THR A 440 -5.10 21.03 0.50
N PRO A 441 -6.02 20.38 -0.24
CA PRO A 441 -5.65 19.44 -1.30
C PRO A 441 -4.92 20.14 -2.45
N GLY A 442 -4.14 19.38 -3.21
CA GLY A 442 -3.35 19.90 -4.32
C GLY A 442 -4.15 20.18 -5.59
N GLY A 443 -3.56 20.88 -6.56
CA GLY A 443 -4.15 21.03 -7.91
C GLY A 443 -5.11 22.23 -8.07
N PRO A 444 -5.78 22.35 -9.23
CA PRO A 444 -6.62 23.49 -9.54
C PRO A 444 -7.99 23.45 -8.82
N PRO A 445 -8.54 24.61 -8.42
CA PRO A 445 -9.85 24.68 -7.78
C PRO A 445 -10.98 24.31 -8.74
N THR A 446 -12.09 23.80 -8.18
CA THR A 446 -13.30 23.39 -8.93
C THR A 446 -14.40 24.46 -8.93
N ASP A 447 -14.11 25.66 -8.42
CA ASP A 447 -15.06 26.77 -8.24
C ASP A 447 -15.70 27.25 -9.56
N LYS A 448 -14.97 27.15 -10.67
CA LYS A 448 -15.37 27.61 -12.02
C LYS A 448 -15.91 26.50 -12.93
N ILE A 449 -15.97 25.26 -12.45
CA ILE A 449 -16.49 24.14 -13.24
C ILE A 449 -18.03 24.25 -13.29
N PRO A 450 -18.66 24.08 -14.47
CA PRO A 450 -20.12 24.10 -14.59
C PRO A 450 -20.80 23.06 -13.68
N ARG A 451 -21.93 23.44 -13.09
CA ARG A 451 -22.73 22.62 -12.18
C ARG A 451 -24.17 22.48 -12.69
N PRO A 452 -24.37 21.93 -13.89
CA PRO A 452 -25.71 21.77 -14.45
C PRO A 452 -26.50 20.74 -13.62
N HIS A 453 -27.79 21.01 -13.40
CA HIS A 453 -28.70 20.01 -12.86
C HIS A 453 -29.17 19.13 -14.02
N VAL A 454 -28.79 17.85 -14.01
CA VAL A 454 -29.05 16.88 -15.07
C VAL A 454 -29.70 15.62 -14.51
N GLY A 455 -30.46 14.90 -15.33
CA GLY A 455 -31.21 13.73 -14.89
C GLY A 455 -32.51 14.08 -14.15
N ASN A 456 -33.15 13.05 -13.59
CA ASN A 456 -34.44 13.17 -12.90
C ASN A 456 -34.31 13.14 -11.37
N VAL A 457 -33.14 12.78 -10.83
CA VAL A 457 -32.89 12.78 -9.39
C VAL A 457 -32.77 14.22 -8.89
N PRO A 458 -33.49 14.61 -7.83
CA PRO A 458 -33.46 15.99 -7.36
C PRO A 458 -32.09 16.37 -6.78
N TYR A 459 -31.68 17.61 -7.03
CA TYR A 459 -30.58 18.28 -6.33
C TYR A 459 -31.12 18.97 -5.06
N GLY A 460 -30.22 19.55 -4.25
CA GLY A 460 -30.61 20.53 -3.24
C GLY A 460 -31.50 21.64 -3.84
N PRO A 461 -32.51 22.15 -3.10
CA PRO A 461 -32.71 22.03 -1.66
C PRO A 461 -33.63 20.87 -1.23
N LYS A 462 -33.62 19.72 -1.92
CA LYS A 462 -34.35 18.51 -1.48
C LYS A 462 -33.41 17.44 -0.94
N PHE A 463 -33.84 16.79 0.14
CA PHE A 463 -33.24 15.57 0.64
C PHE A 463 -33.78 14.34 -0.08
N ILE A 464 -32.92 13.34 -0.25
CA ILE A 464 -33.28 11.98 -0.68
C ILE A 464 -33.03 11.05 0.51
N ARG A 465 -34.10 10.47 1.06
CA ARG A 465 -34.04 9.57 2.24
C ARG A 465 -34.16 8.09 1.88
N SER A 466 -34.87 7.77 0.80
CA SER A 466 -35.13 6.40 0.37
C SER A 466 -34.88 6.25 -1.12
N CYS A 467 -34.56 5.02 -1.50
CA CYS A 467 -34.48 4.57 -2.88
C CYS A 467 -35.87 4.57 -3.56
N THR A 468 -35.91 4.54 -4.89
CA THR A 468 -37.16 4.57 -5.69
C THR A 468 -37.37 3.31 -6.53
N THR A 469 -36.32 2.55 -6.82
CA THR A 469 -36.37 1.31 -7.63
C THR A 469 -36.75 0.12 -6.75
N PRO A 470 -37.92 -0.53 -6.94
CA PRO A 470 -38.35 -1.64 -6.09
C PRO A 470 -37.39 -2.84 -6.12
N GLY A 471 -37.35 -3.59 -5.02
CA GLY A 471 -36.48 -4.77 -4.83
C GLY A 471 -35.00 -4.44 -4.64
N THR A 472 -34.64 -3.16 -4.44
CA THR A 472 -33.25 -2.72 -4.25
C THR A 472 -32.98 -2.21 -2.84
N ILE A 473 -31.76 -2.46 -2.34
CA ILE A 473 -31.23 -1.84 -1.12
C ILE A 473 -29.87 -1.23 -1.44
N ALA A 474 -29.72 0.06 -1.19
CA ALA A 474 -28.43 0.73 -1.22
C ALA A 474 -27.81 0.67 0.18
N LEU A 475 -26.82 -0.20 0.35
CA LEU A 475 -25.91 -0.13 1.50
C LEU A 475 -24.92 1.02 1.25
N THR A 476 -24.70 1.85 2.26
CA THR A 476 -23.82 3.03 2.15
C THR A 476 -22.88 3.12 3.32
N PHE A 477 -21.64 3.54 3.04
CA PHE A 477 -20.55 3.59 4.01
C PHE A 477 -19.93 4.98 4.05
N ASP A 478 -19.93 5.58 5.24
CA ASP A 478 -19.45 6.94 5.48
C ASP A 478 -18.05 6.95 6.13
N ASP A 479 -17.43 8.13 6.15
CA ASP A 479 -16.13 8.46 6.73
C ASP A 479 -14.86 7.84 6.11
N GLY A 480 -14.97 6.71 5.41
CA GLY A 480 -13.85 6.04 4.75
C GLY A 480 -13.13 6.85 3.65
N PRO A 481 -12.07 6.29 3.06
CA PRO A 481 -11.46 5.00 3.39
C PRO A 481 -10.61 5.07 4.68
N LYS A 482 -10.39 3.92 5.33
CA LYS A 482 -9.54 3.73 6.52
C LYS A 482 -8.95 2.30 6.52
N GLU A 483 -8.46 1.76 7.65
CA GLU A 483 -7.81 0.44 7.69
C GLU A 483 -8.70 -0.74 7.24
N TYR A 484 -10.00 -0.73 7.53
CA TYR A 484 -10.91 -1.85 7.22
C TYR A 484 -11.51 -1.81 5.81
N THR A 485 -11.42 -0.68 5.09
CA THR A 485 -12.04 -0.49 3.77
C THR A 485 -11.56 -1.49 2.72
N GLN A 486 -10.31 -1.95 2.81
CA GLN A 486 -9.77 -2.98 1.91
C GLN A 486 -10.51 -4.32 2.10
N ASP A 487 -10.71 -4.75 3.35
CA ASP A 487 -11.41 -5.99 3.70
C ASP A 487 -12.89 -5.89 3.31
N LEU A 488 -13.50 -4.71 3.46
CA LEU A 488 -14.86 -4.44 3.00
C LEU A 488 -14.98 -4.63 1.48
N LEU A 489 -14.05 -4.09 0.69
CA LEU A 489 -14.06 -4.28 -0.76
C LEU A 489 -13.84 -5.75 -1.15
N ASP A 490 -12.98 -6.48 -0.44
CA ASP A 490 -12.78 -7.93 -0.64
C ASP A 490 -14.04 -8.74 -0.30
N LEU A 491 -14.77 -8.35 0.75
CA LEU A 491 -16.06 -8.92 1.11
C LEU A 491 -17.16 -8.62 0.08
N LEU A 492 -17.21 -7.39 -0.43
CA LEU A 492 -18.21 -7.00 -1.43
C LEU A 492 -17.99 -7.71 -2.78
N ASP A 493 -16.73 -7.87 -3.20
CA ASP A 493 -16.38 -8.66 -4.38
C ASP A 493 -16.80 -10.14 -4.22
N LYS A 494 -16.66 -10.75 -3.04
CA LYS A 494 -17.13 -12.11 -2.71
C LYS A 494 -18.65 -12.29 -2.85
N TYR A 495 -19.43 -11.24 -2.61
CA TYR A 495 -20.90 -11.25 -2.69
C TYR A 495 -21.44 -10.64 -3.99
N GLU A 496 -20.56 -10.26 -4.93
CA GLU A 496 -20.89 -9.52 -6.17
C GLU A 496 -21.68 -8.21 -5.93
N ALA A 497 -21.67 -7.69 -4.70
CA ALA A 497 -22.51 -6.58 -4.27
C ALA A 497 -21.94 -5.22 -4.71
N LYS A 498 -22.84 -4.25 -4.98
CA LYS A 498 -22.48 -2.84 -5.21
C LYS A 498 -23.09 -1.96 -4.12
N VAL A 499 -22.37 -0.90 -3.76
CA VAL A 499 -22.63 -0.04 -2.60
C VAL A 499 -22.16 1.39 -2.92
N THR A 500 -22.45 2.36 -2.04
CA THR A 500 -21.97 3.74 -2.17
C THR A 500 -21.07 4.11 -1.00
N PHE A 501 -19.89 4.67 -1.29
CA PHE A 501 -18.95 5.20 -0.29
C PHE A 501 -19.02 6.73 -0.25
N PHE A 502 -19.38 7.32 0.89
CA PHE A 502 -19.34 8.75 1.12
C PHE A 502 -17.99 9.12 1.75
N VAL A 503 -17.08 9.61 0.92
CA VAL A 503 -15.66 9.76 1.27
C VAL A 503 -15.36 11.14 1.85
N THR A 504 -14.79 11.18 3.06
CA THR A 504 -14.21 12.39 3.67
C THR A 504 -12.79 12.65 3.16
N GLY A 505 -12.39 13.92 3.09
CA GLY A 505 -11.11 14.37 2.51
C GLY A 505 -9.90 14.23 3.44
N ASN A 506 -9.99 14.72 4.67
CA ASN A 506 -9.04 14.53 5.76
C ASN A 506 -9.84 14.48 7.08
N ASN A 507 -10.06 13.25 7.59
CA ASN A 507 -10.89 12.99 8.77
C ASN A 507 -10.30 11.84 9.60
N ASN A 508 -10.71 11.69 10.86
CA ASN A 508 -10.35 10.55 11.72
C ASN A 508 -8.82 10.29 11.79
N ALA A 509 -8.04 11.38 11.78
CA ALA A 509 -6.57 11.40 11.73
C ALA A 509 -5.94 10.60 10.56
N LYS A 510 -6.70 10.33 9.48
CA LYS A 510 -6.24 9.52 8.33
C LYS A 510 -5.31 10.27 7.37
N GLY A 511 -5.19 11.59 7.47
CA GLY A 511 -4.50 12.44 6.47
C GLY A 511 -5.33 12.64 5.20
N GLU A 512 -4.79 13.40 4.25
CA GLU A 512 -5.51 13.77 3.03
C GLU A 512 -5.65 12.58 2.06
N ILE A 513 -6.84 12.37 1.49
CA ILE A 513 -7.10 11.25 0.57
C ILE A 513 -6.30 11.30 -0.74
N ASP A 514 -5.87 12.49 -1.19
CA ASP A 514 -5.03 12.68 -2.38
C ASP A 514 -3.55 12.94 -2.05
N SER A 515 -3.14 12.88 -0.78
CA SER A 515 -1.74 13.04 -0.36
C SER A 515 -0.86 11.89 -0.88
N PRO A 516 0.27 12.18 -1.55
CA PRO A 516 1.20 11.15 -2.02
C PRO A 516 1.73 10.26 -0.89
N GLY A 517 1.70 8.94 -1.10
CA GLY A 517 2.16 7.94 -0.13
C GLY A 517 1.06 7.38 0.77
N MET A 518 -0.11 8.03 0.84
CA MET A 518 -1.28 7.49 1.53
C MET A 518 -1.98 6.42 0.68
N PRO A 519 -2.53 5.35 1.27
CA PRO A 519 -3.17 4.27 0.51
C PRO A 519 -4.54 4.67 -0.09
N TRP A 520 -5.16 5.72 0.43
CA TRP A 520 -6.54 6.15 0.17
C TRP A 520 -6.87 6.31 -1.31
N ALA A 521 -6.02 7.01 -2.08
CA ALA A 521 -6.22 7.19 -3.52
C ALA A 521 -6.36 5.87 -4.29
N SER A 522 -5.60 4.83 -3.89
CA SER A 522 -5.68 3.51 -4.54
C SER A 522 -6.95 2.74 -4.19
N LEU A 523 -7.44 2.87 -2.94
CA LEU A 523 -8.70 2.29 -2.50
C LEU A 523 -9.90 2.98 -3.16
N ILE A 524 -9.90 4.31 -3.25
CA ILE A 524 -10.95 5.10 -3.92
C ILE A 524 -10.99 4.77 -5.43
N GLN A 525 -9.83 4.59 -6.08
CA GLN A 525 -9.78 4.07 -7.45
C GLN A 525 -10.30 2.63 -7.57
N ARG A 526 -10.09 1.77 -6.55
CA ARG A 526 -10.67 0.42 -6.52
C ARG A 526 -12.19 0.47 -6.39
N MET A 527 -12.74 1.27 -5.47
CA MET A 527 -14.19 1.47 -5.32
C MET A 527 -14.84 1.76 -6.68
N TYR A 528 -14.32 2.76 -7.39
CA TYR A 528 -14.80 3.16 -8.71
C TYR A 528 -14.65 2.05 -9.76
N ARG A 529 -13.50 1.36 -9.83
CA ARG A 529 -13.24 0.29 -10.82
C ARG A 529 -14.02 -1.00 -10.56
N SER A 530 -14.31 -1.33 -9.31
CA SER A 530 -15.19 -2.46 -8.93
C SER A 530 -16.68 -2.13 -9.10
N GLY A 531 -17.04 -0.93 -9.59
CA GLY A 531 -18.42 -0.54 -9.87
C GLY A 531 -19.21 -0.04 -8.67
N HIS A 532 -18.53 0.29 -7.56
CA HIS A 532 -19.16 1.01 -6.44
C HIS A 532 -19.26 2.50 -6.78
N GLN A 533 -20.25 3.17 -6.20
CA GLN A 533 -20.36 4.63 -6.33
C GLN A 533 -19.48 5.31 -5.27
N VAL A 534 -18.76 6.36 -5.67
CA VAL A 534 -18.01 7.23 -4.77
C VAL A 534 -18.72 8.58 -4.71
N ALA A 535 -19.04 9.02 -3.50
CA ALA A 535 -19.78 10.25 -3.20
C ALA A 535 -18.98 11.12 -2.21
N SER A 536 -19.33 12.40 -2.10
CA SER A 536 -18.64 13.34 -1.21
C SER A 536 -19.21 13.28 0.22
N HIS A 537 -18.32 13.36 1.22
CA HIS A 537 -18.69 13.55 2.62
C HIS A 537 -17.98 14.73 3.27
N THR A 538 -17.74 15.80 2.50
CA THR A 538 -16.97 17.01 2.90
C THR A 538 -15.46 16.77 3.11
N TRP A 539 -14.70 17.84 3.34
CA TRP A 539 -13.27 17.73 3.57
C TRP A 539 -12.97 17.14 4.95
N SER A 540 -13.38 17.81 6.01
CA SER A 540 -12.99 17.50 7.39
C SER A 540 -14.19 17.25 8.32
N HIS A 541 -15.23 16.63 7.76
CA HIS A 541 -16.43 16.15 8.47
C HIS A 541 -17.06 17.20 9.40
N GLN A 542 -17.23 18.42 8.87
CA GLN A 542 -17.81 19.53 9.63
C GLN A 542 -19.34 19.54 9.52
N ASP A 543 -20.01 19.88 10.61
CA ASP A 543 -21.47 20.09 10.64
C ASP A 543 -21.84 21.30 9.78
N LEU A 544 -22.42 21.04 8.61
CA LEU A 544 -22.72 22.07 7.61
C LEU A 544 -23.82 23.05 8.06
N SER A 545 -24.62 22.72 9.07
CA SER A 545 -25.57 23.68 9.66
C SER A 545 -24.91 24.65 10.65
N LYS A 546 -23.73 24.29 11.20
CA LYS A 546 -23.01 25.08 12.21
C LYS A 546 -21.88 25.95 11.65
N VAL A 547 -21.37 25.63 10.46
CA VAL A 547 -20.35 26.45 9.78
C VAL A 547 -20.96 27.48 8.83
N THR A 548 -20.22 28.55 8.55
CA THR A 548 -20.61 29.62 7.61
C THR A 548 -20.74 29.11 6.17
N GLN A 549 -21.42 29.87 5.31
CA GLN A 549 -21.54 29.59 3.88
C GLN A 549 -20.17 29.41 3.18
N ASP A 550 -19.19 30.27 3.50
CA ASP A 550 -17.83 30.16 2.93
C ASP A 550 -17.11 28.90 3.42
N GLN A 551 -17.23 28.57 4.72
CA GLN A 551 -16.67 27.32 5.26
C GLN A 551 -17.35 26.09 4.62
N ARG A 552 -18.69 26.07 4.48
CA ARG A 552 -19.40 25.01 3.73
C ARG A 552 -18.86 24.88 2.32
N ARG A 553 -18.75 26.00 1.60
CA ARG A 553 -18.23 26.02 0.22
C ARG A 553 -16.82 25.44 0.15
N VAL A 554 -15.94 25.82 1.06
CA VAL A 554 -14.57 25.29 1.16
C VAL A 554 -14.57 23.77 1.44
N GLN A 555 -15.37 23.33 2.41
CA GLN A 555 -15.52 21.91 2.78
C GLN A 555 -15.92 21.02 1.58
N LEU A 556 -16.81 21.52 0.71
CA LEU A 556 -17.20 20.81 -0.51
C LEU A 556 -16.11 20.93 -1.58
N LEU A 557 -15.65 22.14 -1.92
CA LEU A 557 -14.69 22.36 -3.01
C LEU A 557 -13.35 21.65 -2.78
N TRP A 558 -12.84 21.53 -1.55
CA TRP A 558 -11.62 20.77 -1.28
C TRP A 558 -11.82 19.27 -1.49
N ASN A 559 -12.93 18.70 -1.01
CA ASN A 559 -13.25 17.30 -1.28
C ASN A 559 -13.44 17.03 -2.79
N GLU A 560 -14.05 17.95 -3.53
CA GLU A 560 -14.13 17.89 -5.00
C GLU A 560 -12.75 17.89 -5.67
N VAL A 561 -11.84 18.77 -5.25
CA VAL A 561 -10.48 18.85 -5.80
C VAL A 561 -9.76 17.53 -5.61
N ALA A 562 -9.78 16.97 -4.40
CA ALA A 562 -9.11 15.70 -4.10
C ALA A 562 -9.73 14.51 -4.84
N LEU A 563 -11.06 14.38 -4.87
CA LEU A 563 -11.71 13.30 -5.60
C LEU A 563 -11.52 13.44 -7.13
N ARG A 564 -11.51 14.66 -7.67
CA ARG A 564 -11.13 14.92 -9.08
C ARG A 564 -9.67 14.56 -9.36
N ASN A 565 -8.75 14.82 -8.43
CA ASN A 565 -7.34 14.42 -8.58
C ASN A 565 -7.17 12.89 -8.61
N ILE A 566 -8.00 12.15 -7.87
CA ILE A 566 -7.94 10.68 -7.75
C ILE A 566 -8.67 9.98 -8.91
N LEU A 567 -9.87 10.44 -9.26
CA LEU A 567 -10.79 9.77 -10.20
C LEU A 567 -10.84 10.42 -11.59
N GLY A 568 -10.37 11.66 -11.73
CA GLY A 568 -10.52 12.47 -12.96
C GLY A 568 -11.93 13.07 -13.16
N THR A 569 -12.85 12.82 -12.22
CA THR A 569 -14.25 13.26 -12.26
C THR A 569 -14.71 13.67 -10.86
N ILE A 570 -15.77 14.46 -10.73
CA ILE A 570 -16.26 15.00 -9.45
C ILE A 570 -17.62 14.38 -9.13
N PRO A 571 -17.84 13.75 -7.95
CA PRO A 571 -19.16 13.25 -7.57
C PRO A 571 -20.24 14.35 -7.56
N THR A 572 -21.44 14.00 -8.04
CA THR A 572 -22.66 14.81 -7.90
C THR A 572 -23.49 14.39 -6.69
N TYR A 573 -23.13 13.29 -6.02
CA TYR A 573 -23.78 12.79 -4.82
C TYR A 573 -22.98 13.20 -3.57
N MET A 574 -23.66 13.64 -2.51
CA MET A 574 -23.06 13.86 -1.20
C MET A 574 -24.02 13.55 -0.07
N ARG A 575 -23.46 13.27 1.12
CA ARG A 575 -24.20 13.21 2.38
C ARG A 575 -23.62 14.26 3.34
N PRO A 576 -24.44 15.04 4.04
CA PRO A 576 -23.95 15.99 5.04
C PRO A 576 -23.52 15.25 6.32
N PRO A 577 -22.35 15.55 6.89
CA PRO A 577 -21.93 15.07 8.21
C PRO A 577 -23.02 15.24 9.27
N TYR A 578 -23.16 14.24 10.14
CA TYR A 578 -24.18 14.18 11.20
C TYR A 578 -25.63 14.31 10.69
N SER A 579 -25.90 14.03 9.41
CA SER A 579 -27.17 14.33 8.73
C SER A 579 -27.62 15.81 8.85
N SER A 580 -26.69 16.72 9.17
CA SER A 580 -26.99 18.10 9.55
C SER A 580 -26.83 19.06 8.37
N CYS A 581 -27.96 19.48 7.80
CA CYS A 581 -27.99 20.49 6.73
C CYS A 581 -29.35 21.20 6.67
N THR A 582 -29.66 22.08 7.63
CA THR A 582 -31.00 22.66 7.74
C THR A 582 -31.26 23.78 6.71
N ALA A 583 -32.54 24.07 6.46
CA ALA A 583 -32.95 25.19 5.59
C ALA A 583 -32.61 26.54 6.22
N GLU A 584 -32.76 26.68 7.55
CA GLU A 584 -32.48 27.90 8.31
C GLU A 584 -31.00 28.28 8.25
N SER A 585 -30.11 27.28 8.19
CA SER A 585 -28.67 27.50 8.02
C SER A 585 -28.29 27.95 6.60
N GLY A 586 -29.18 27.79 5.62
CA GLY A 586 -28.91 27.94 4.18
C GLY A 586 -28.16 26.76 3.54
N CYS A 587 -27.79 25.73 4.31
CA CYS A 587 -26.96 24.61 3.83
C CYS A 587 -27.56 23.90 2.61
N LEU A 588 -28.86 23.63 2.63
CA LEU A 588 -29.50 22.80 1.60
C LEU A 588 -29.60 23.52 0.24
N GLU A 589 -29.73 24.86 0.29
CA GLU A 589 -29.63 25.77 -0.86
C GLU A 589 -28.19 25.77 -1.43
N ASP A 590 -27.19 25.91 -0.55
CA ASP A 590 -25.77 25.92 -0.93
C ASP A 590 -25.37 24.62 -1.64
N LEU A 591 -25.75 23.45 -1.10
CA LEU A 591 -25.48 22.16 -1.73
C LEU A 591 -26.16 22.02 -3.11
N GLY A 592 -27.40 22.52 -3.25
CA GLY A 592 -28.09 22.62 -4.53
C GLY A 592 -27.34 23.48 -5.55
N SER A 593 -26.89 24.67 -5.12
CA SER A 593 -26.09 25.59 -5.94
C SER A 593 -24.72 25.00 -6.34
N LEU A 594 -24.16 24.13 -5.49
CA LEU A 594 -22.93 23.39 -5.75
C LEU A 594 -23.15 22.16 -6.65
N GLY A 595 -24.39 21.85 -7.04
CA GLY A 595 -24.71 20.75 -7.94
C GLY A 595 -24.63 19.39 -7.26
N TYR A 596 -25.16 19.29 -6.03
CA TYR A 596 -25.25 18.03 -5.27
C TYR A 596 -26.67 17.51 -5.09
N HIS A 597 -26.82 16.19 -5.31
CA HIS A 597 -27.88 15.37 -4.74
C HIS A 597 -27.56 15.13 -3.26
N VAL A 598 -28.48 15.50 -2.36
CA VAL A 598 -28.26 15.46 -0.91
C VAL A 598 -28.89 14.21 -0.32
N ILE A 599 -28.05 13.22 -0.02
CA ILE A 599 -28.45 11.88 0.40
C ILE A 599 -28.45 11.78 1.92
N LEU A 600 -29.54 11.24 2.46
CA LEU A 600 -29.66 10.79 3.85
C LEU A 600 -29.88 9.27 3.83
N TYR A 601 -30.80 8.75 4.63
CA TYR A 601 -31.10 7.34 4.77
C TYR A 601 -32.50 7.14 5.38
N ASP A 602 -32.99 5.91 5.31
CA ASP A 602 -34.21 5.44 5.98
C ASP A 602 -33.92 4.42 7.08
N ILE A 603 -32.79 3.69 6.99
CA ILE A 603 -32.28 2.83 8.05
C ILE A 603 -30.94 3.40 8.55
N ASP A 604 -30.96 3.93 9.77
CA ASP A 604 -29.74 4.06 10.57
C ASP A 604 -29.40 2.70 11.17
N THR A 605 -28.15 2.24 11.04
CA THR A 605 -27.71 1.01 11.72
C THR A 605 -27.18 1.27 13.12
N GLU A 606 -26.95 2.55 13.48
CA GLU A 606 -26.26 2.95 14.72
C GLU A 606 -24.96 2.15 14.95
N ASP A 607 -24.25 1.78 13.89
CA ASP A 607 -23.07 0.92 13.97
C ASP A 607 -21.92 1.57 14.75
N TYR A 608 -21.77 2.88 14.61
CA TYR A 608 -20.82 3.72 15.34
C TYR A 608 -20.98 3.69 16.87
N SER A 609 -22.18 3.42 17.40
CA SER A 609 -22.43 3.26 18.85
C SER A 609 -22.31 1.80 19.32
N HIS A 610 -22.17 0.86 18.39
CA HIS A 610 -22.19 -0.58 18.63
C HIS A 610 -20.93 -1.32 18.12
N ASP A 611 -19.82 -0.60 17.87
CA ASP A 611 -18.52 -1.12 17.39
C ASP A 611 -17.75 -1.94 18.47
N SER A 612 -18.38 -3.01 18.95
CA SER A 612 -17.71 -4.09 19.69
C SER A 612 -18.40 -5.42 19.43
N PRO A 613 -17.68 -6.57 19.50
CA PRO A 613 -18.26 -7.88 19.22
C PRO A 613 -19.50 -8.25 20.04
N ALA A 614 -19.67 -7.65 21.23
CA ALA A 614 -20.82 -7.85 22.10
C ALA A 614 -22.01 -6.93 21.79
N LEU A 615 -21.77 -5.75 21.19
CA LEU A 615 -22.81 -4.74 20.95
C LEU A 615 -23.34 -4.76 19.52
N ILE A 616 -22.55 -5.17 18.52
CA ILE A 616 -22.91 -5.10 17.09
C ILE A 616 -24.18 -5.91 16.71
N GLN A 617 -24.64 -6.81 17.58
CA GLN A 617 -25.94 -7.45 17.42
C GLN A 617 -27.09 -6.43 17.43
N GLN A 618 -26.98 -5.31 18.18
CA GLN A 618 -28.00 -4.27 18.21
C GLN A 618 -28.18 -3.62 16.82
N SER A 619 -27.10 -3.33 16.09
CA SER A 619 -27.18 -2.84 14.70
C SER A 619 -27.82 -3.84 13.75
N LYS A 620 -27.58 -5.15 13.94
CA LYS A 620 -28.26 -6.21 13.18
C LYS A 620 -29.76 -6.25 13.49
N ASP A 621 -30.13 -6.14 14.77
CA ASP A 621 -31.51 -6.13 15.22
C ASP A 621 -32.26 -4.87 14.74
N ILE A 622 -31.60 -3.71 14.67
CA ILE A 622 -32.14 -2.48 14.08
C ILE A 622 -32.38 -2.68 12.58
N PHE A 623 -31.39 -3.21 11.85
CA PHE A 623 -31.50 -3.50 10.43
C PHE A 623 -32.66 -4.46 10.11
N ASP A 624 -32.73 -5.60 10.82
CA ASP A 624 -33.79 -6.60 10.66
C ASP A 624 -35.18 -6.05 10.98
N ARG A 625 -35.31 -5.27 12.06
CA ARG A 625 -36.60 -4.68 12.47
C ARG A 625 -37.14 -3.71 11.42
N ASN A 626 -36.26 -2.93 10.78
CA ASN A 626 -36.66 -2.05 9.69
C ASN A 626 -37.09 -2.85 8.45
N LEU A 627 -36.30 -3.84 8.02
CA LEU A 627 -36.67 -4.71 6.88
C LEU A 627 -37.97 -5.50 7.12
N ALA A 628 -38.24 -5.90 8.37
CA ALA A 628 -39.48 -6.55 8.77
C ALA A 628 -40.68 -5.58 8.85
N SER A 629 -40.45 -4.26 8.97
CA SER A 629 -41.50 -3.24 9.00
C SER A 629 -42.05 -2.86 7.61
N ARG A 630 -41.58 -3.51 6.54
CA ARG A 630 -42.03 -3.21 5.16
C ARG A 630 -43.52 -3.52 4.96
N THR A 631 -44.24 -2.56 4.40
CA THR A 631 -45.64 -2.68 3.99
C THR A 631 -45.79 -3.48 2.70
N ASP A 632 -44.83 -3.29 1.79
CA ASP A 632 -44.76 -3.90 0.47
C ASP A 632 -43.51 -4.78 0.40
N PHE A 633 -43.62 -5.96 -0.20
CA PHE A 633 -42.55 -6.96 -0.18
C PHE A 633 -41.24 -6.46 -0.79
N ASP A 634 -41.34 -5.66 -1.84
CA ASP A 634 -40.26 -5.08 -2.63
C ASP A 634 -39.97 -3.61 -2.31
N ARG A 635 -40.48 -3.09 -1.17
CA ARG A 635 -40.14 -1.74 -0.69
C ARG A 635 -38.60 -1.56 -0.67
N PRO A 636 -38.05 -0.55 -1.35
CA PRO A 636 -36.60 -0.35 -1.39
C PRO A 636 -36.09 0.46 -0.19
N TRP A 637 -34.80 0.37 0.10
CA TRP A 637 -34.17 0.93 1.30
C TRP A 637 -32.80 1.58 1.04
N LEU A 638 -32.44 2.57 1.85
CA LEU A 638 -31.18 3.29 1.82
C LEU A 638 -30.55 3.31 3.23
N VAL A 639 -29.52 2.49 3.42
CA VAL A 639 -28.95 2.14 4.73
C VAL A 639 -27.65 2.89 4.96
N ILE A 640 -27.47 3.54 6.11
CA ILE A 640 -26.18 4.10 6.55
C ILE A 640 -25.45 3.14 7.50
N ALA A 641 -24.14 3.02 7.27
CA ALA A 641 -23.13 2.46 8.15
C ALA A 641 -21.80 3.21 7.89
N HIS A 642 -20.72 2.88 8.59
CA HIS A 642 -19.42 3.56 8.45
C HIS A 642 -18.28 2.53 8.37
N ASP A 643 -17.51 2.53 7.28
CA ASP A 643 -16.45 1.53 7.04
C ASP A 643 -15.14 1.79 7.83
N VAL A 644 -15.17 2.81 8.70
CA VAL A 644 -14.13 3.12 9.68
C VAL A 644 -14.19 2.24 10.94
N HIS A 645 -15.28 1.49 11.12
CA HIS A 645 -15.54 0.61 12.27
C HIS A 645 -15.25 -0.86 11.94
N GLU A 646 -14.57 -1.56 12.86
CA GLU A 646 -14.13 -2.94 12.66
C GLU A 646 -15.34 -3.88 12.55
N GLN A 647 -16.29 -3.75 13.49
CA GLN A 647 -17.44 -4.62 13.54
C GLN A 647 -18.43 -4.34 12.41
N THR A 648 -18.45 -3.13 11.87
CA THR A 648 -19.23 -2.82 10.66
C THR A 648 -18.75 -3.64 9.48
N VAL A 649 -17.43 -3.66 9.24
CA VAL A 649 -16.85 -4.39 8.11
C VAL A 649 -16.84 -5.90 8.33
N HIS A 650 -16.28 -6.37 9.44
CA HIS A 650 -16.05 -7.80 9.66
C HIS A 650 -17.29 -8.58 10.16
N ASN A 651 -18.37 -7.91 10.58
CA ASN A 651 -19.49 -8.56 11.27
C ASN A 651 -20.88 -8.13 10.74
N LEU A 652 -21.17 -6.83 10.72
CA LEU A 652 -22.48 -6.30 10.29
C LEU A 652 -22.68 -6.42 8.78
N THR A 653 -21.66 -6.10 7.96
CA THR A 653 -21.81 -6.09 6.50
C THR A 653 -22.12 -7.47 5.94
N GLU A 654 -21.39 -8.53 6.35
CA GLU A 654 -21.70 -9.89 5.86
C GLU A 654 -23.09 -10.36 6.35
N TYR A 655 -23.53 -9.91 7.53
CA TYR A 655 -24.90 -10.17 8.00
C TYR A 655 -25.95 -9.52 7.10
N MET A 656 -25.82 -8.21 6.82
CA MET A 656 -26.73 -7.48 5.93
C MET A 656 -26.77 -8.13 4.55
N LEU A 657 -25.62 -8.43 3.94
CA LEU A 657 -25.55 -9.07 2.61
C LEU A 657 -26.27 -10.43 2.57
N LYS A 658 -26.07 -11.29 3.58
CA LYS A 658 -26.80 -12.57 3.70
C LYS A 658 -28.31 -12.35 3.85
N LYS A 659 -28.72 -11.35 4.65
CA LYS A 659 -30.13 -11.02 4.87
C LYS A 659 -30.79 -10.47 3.60
N LEU A 660 -30.12 -9.59 2.85
CA LEU A 660 -30.56 -9.10 1.54
C LEU A 660 -30.86 -10.26 0.59
N ILE A 661 -29.91 -11.19 0.43
CA ILE A 661 -30.04 -12.35 -0.46
C ILE A 661 -31.19 -13.26 -0.01
N ALA A 662 -31.32 -13.52 1.29
CA ALA A 662 -32.38 -14.37 1.83
C ALA A 662 -33.79 -13.78 1.66
N GLU A 663 -33.91 -12.45 1.68
CA GLU A 663 -35.18 -11.71 1.50
C GLU A 663 -35.45 -11.36 0.02
N GLY A 664 -34.55 -11.71 -0.91
CA GLY A 664 -34.71 -11.47 -2.36
C GLY A 664 -34.32 -10.08 -2.87
N TYR A 665 -33.62 -9.29 -2.05
CA TYR A 665 -33.17 -7.93 -2.40
C TYR A 665 -31.83 -7.92 -3.15
N ARG A 666 -31.65 -6.92 -4.02
CA ARG A 666 -30.36 -6.60 -4.66
C ARG A 666 -29.61 -5.51 -3.90
N ALA A 667 -28.34 -5.75 -3.59
CA ALA A 667 -27.40 -4.73 -3.11
C ALA A 667 -26.90 -3.89 -4.30
N VAL A 668 -27.23 -2.59 -4.30
CA VAL A 668 -26.96 -1.67 -5.42
C VAL A 668 -26.33 -0.35 -4.94
N THR A 669 -25.87 0.48 -5.87
CA THR A 669 -25.47 1.86 -5.54
C THR A 669 -26.69 2.76 -5.29
N VAL A 670 -26.50 3.89 -4.60
CA VAL A 670 -27.55 4.91 -4.41
C VAL A 670 -28.06 5.44 -5.75
N GLY A 671 -27.17 5.71 -6.71
CA GLY A 671 -27.57 6.14 -8.05
C GLY A 671 -28.46 5.11 -8.75
N GLU A 672 -28.07 3.83 -8.74
CA GLU A 672 -28.90 2.74 -9.31
C GLU A 672 -30.24 2.60 -8.56
N CYS A 673 -30.24 2.68 -7.23
CA CYS A 673 -31.47 2.56 -6.45
C CYS A 673 -32.45 3.73 -6.69
N LEU A 674 -31.96 4.87 -7.19
CA LEU A 674 -32.75 6.03 -7.59
C LEU A 674 -33.14 6.04 -9.08
N GLY A 675 -32.68 5.06 -9.86
CA GLY A 675 -32.88 4.99 -11.30
C GLY A 675 -32.00 5.96 -12.10
N ASP A 676 -30.91 6.46 -11.52
CA ASP A 676 -29.97 7.38 -12.14
C ASP A 676 -28.85 6.61 -12.86
N PRO A 677 -28.60 6.84 -14.16
CA PRO A 677 -27.58 6.12 -14.90
C PRO A 677 -26.16 6.55 -14.47
N PRO A 678 -25.15 5.64 -14.50
CA PRO A 678 -23.82 5.89 -13.94
C PRO A 678 -23.07 7.12 -14.47
N GLU A 679 -23.41 7.57 -15.68
CA GLU A 679 -22.84 8.76 -16.31
C GLU A 679 -23.23 10.06 -15.62
N LEU A 680 -24.30 10.07 -14.80
CA LEU A 680 -24.80 11.25 -14.08
C LEU A 680 -24.35 11.30 -12.60
N TRP A 681 -23.81 10.20 -12.07
CA TRP A 681 -23.25 10.13 -10.71
C TRP A 681 -22.03 11.04 -10.49
N TYR A 682 -21.42 11.52 -11.59
CA TYR A 682 -20.24 12.37 -11.59
C TYR A 682 -20.34 13.44 -12.68
N ARG A 683 -19.88 14.65 -12.38
CA ARG A 683 -19.68 15.72 -13.35
C ARG A 683 -18.22 15.78 -13.78
N LYS A 684 -18.00 15.96 -15.08
CA LYS A 684 -16.68 16.15 -15.66
C LYS A 684 -16.16 17.57 -15.44
N ASP A 685 -14.86 17.67 -15.23
CA ASP A 685 -14.13 18.91 -15.48
C ASP A 685 -13.76 18.97 -16.96
N GLU A 686 -14.62 19.58 -17.78
CA GLU A 686 -14.36 19.74 -19.21
C GLU A 686 -13.06 20.53 -19.50
N ALA A 687 -12.48 21.28 -18.55
CA ALA A 687 -11.17 21.93 -18.71
C ALA A 687 -9.99 21.03 -18.31
N PHE A 688 -10.24 19.99 -17.50
CA PHE A 688 -9.34 18.86 -17.27
C PHE A 688 -9.32 17.93 -18.50
N ASP A 689 -10.49 17.71 -19.11
CA ASP A 689 -10.67 16.91 -20.34
C ASP A 689 -10.22 17.71 -21.60
N ASP A 690 -10.48 19.02 -21.75
CA ASP A 690 -10.01 19.86 -22.87
C ASP A 690 -8.47 19.98 -22.93
N ARG A 691 -7.77 19.81 -21.80
CA ARG A 691 -6.30 19.70 -21.80
C ARG A 691 -5.85 18.42 -22.52
N GLN A 692 -6.65 17.36 -22.54
CA GLN A 692 -6.43 16.17 -23.37
C GLN A 692 -7.07 16.28 -24.77
N THR A 693 -8.26 16.90 -24.91
CA THR A 693 -9.05 16.82 -26.15
C THR A 693 -8.84 17.96 -27.17
N ARG A 694 -8.33 19.15 -26.79
CA ARG A 694 -8.06 20.25 -27.75
C ARG A 694 -6.94 20.00 -28.77
N LYS A 695 -6.23 18.88 -28.72
CA LYS A 695 -5.28 18.49 -29.80
C LYS A 695 -5.86 17.52 -30.84
N SER A 696 -7.17 17.30 -30.86
CA SER A 696 -7.82 16.28 -31.70
C SER A 696 -8.62 16.79 -32.92
N LYS A 697 -8.16 17.87 -33.59
CA LYS A 697 -8.73 18.27 -34.91
C LYS A 697 -7.74 18.95 -35.86
N SER A 698 -6.88 18.15 -36.48
CA SER A 698 -6.28 18.45 -37.80
C SER A 698 -6.22 17.15 -38.63
N LYS A 699 -6.31 17.25 -39.95
CA LYS A 699 -6.53 16.11 -40.85
C LYS A 699 -5.25 15.31 -41.10
N ASN A 700 -5.39 13.98 -41.12
CA ASN A 700 -4.38 12.98 -41.48
C ASN A 700 -3.08 13.01 -40.67
N ASP A 701 -3.14 12.53 -39.42
CA ASP A 701 -1.98 11.95 -38.75
C ASP A 701 -2.40 10.79 -37.83
N VAL A 702 -1.52 9.79 -37.69
CA VAL A 702 -1.76 8.61 -36.83
C VAL A 702 -1.93 9.06 -35.38
N ALA A 703 -3.01 8.62 -34.72
CA ALA A 703 -3.32 9.01 -33.36
C ALA A 703 -2.14 8.70 -32.41
N LYS A 704 -1.56 9.75 -31.83
CA LYS A 704 -0.42 9.66 -30.90
C LYS A 704 -0.91 9.63 -29.46
N THR A 705 -0.45 8.65 -28.68
CA THR A 705 -0.80 8.47 -27.26
C THR A 705 -0.25 9.63 -26.42
N VAL A 706 -1.03 10.13 -25.46
CA VAL A 706 -0.58 11.17 -24.54
C VAL A 706 0.42 10.59 -23.53
N SER A 707 1.52 11.29 -23.30
CA SER A 707 2.55 10.90 -22.34
C SER A 707 2.03 10.94 -20.90
N VAL A 708 1.99 9.77 -20.25
CA VAL A 708 1.63 9.62 -18.82
C VAL A 708 2.85 9.53 -17.90
N ASP A 709 4.04 9.37 -18.48
CA ASP A 709 5.35 9.14 -17.84
C ASP A 709 6.35 10.29 -18.04
N GLY A 710 6.05 11.25 -18.92
CA GLY A 710 6.89 12.41 -19.23
C GLY A 710 7.83 12.22 -20.42
N MET A 711 7.78 11.08 -21.12
CA MET A 711 8.58 10.82 -22.33
C MET A 711 7.80 11.14 -23.61
N CYS A 712 8.50 11.53 -24.68
CA CYS A 712 7.89 11.87 -25.96
C CYS A 712 8.76 11.56 -27.19
N GLY A 713 8.11 11.24 -28.29
CA GLY A 713 8.75 10.81 -29.53
C GLY A 713 7.94 9.72 -30.22
N GLY A 714 8.17 9.51 -31.52
CA GLY A 714 7.42 8.54 -32.32
C GLY A 714 5.91 8.82 -32.23
N ASN A 715 5.15 7.85 -31.70
CA ASN A 715 3.70 7.94 -31.50
C ASN A 715 3.29 8.46 -30.11
N ILE A 716 4.18 9.07 -29.30
CA ILE A 716 3.85 9.59 -27.96
C ILE A 716 3.98 11.12 -27.91
N THR A 717 2.97 11.85 -27.45
CA THR A 717 2.93 13.33 -27.41
C THR A 717 2.84 13.92 -26.00
N CYS A 718 3.47 15.09 -25.82
CA CYS A 718 3.42 15.87 -24.58
C CYS A 718 2.18 16.76 -24.42
N LEU A 719 1.42 17.04 -25.49
CA LEU A 719 0.20 17.83 -25.29
C LEU A 719 -0.84 16.99 -24.55
N GLY A 720 -1.42 17.58 -23.51
CA GLY A 720 -2.25 16.87 -22.53
C GLY A 720 -1.47 16.12 -21.46
N SER A 721 -0.14 16.10 -21.51
CA SER A 721 0.69 15.51 -20.46
C SER A 721 0.82 16.43 -19.26
N ARG A 722 0.70 15.87 -18.05
CA ARG A 722 0.89 16.59 -16.77
C ARG A 722 2.28 17.21 -16.59
N PHE A 723 3.26 16.78 -17.38
CA PHE A 723 4.65 17.27 -17.30
C PHE A 723 4.91 18.54 -18.11
N GLY A 724 4.01 18.90 -19.03
CA GLY A 724 4.08 20.13 -19.83
C GLY A 724 4.02 19.87 -21.35
N PRO A 725 3.63 20.86 -22.16
CA PRO A 725 3.20 20.64 -23.54
C PRO A 725 4.35 20.44 -24.54
N CYS A 726 5.57 20.89 -24.23
CA CYS A 726 6.68 20.90 -25.18
C CYS A 726 7.49 19.62 -25.10
N CYS A 727 7.85 19.04 -26.25
CA CYS A 727 8.69 17.86 -26.34
C CYS A 727 10.12 18.29 -26.66
N SER A 728 11.06 18.14 -25.74
CA SER A 728 12.45 18.53 -25.93
C SER A 728 13.11 17.76 -27.08
N GLY A 729 14.25 18.27 -27.58
CA GLY A 729 15.09 17.56 -28.55
C GLY A 729 15.58 16.20 -28.05
N THR A 730 15.61 16.02 -26.72
CA THR A 730 15.98 14.78 -26.00
C THR A 730 14.80 13.85 -25.69
N GLY A 731 13.57 14.20 -26.07
CA GLY A 731 12.40 13.32 -25.92
C GLY A 731 11.70 13.35 -24.57
N PHE A 732 11.66 14.51 -23.89
CA PHE A 732 10.95 14.70 -22.62
C PHE A 732 9.94 15.85 -22.67
N CYS A 733 8.87 15.70 -21.90
CA CYS A 733 7.80 16.67 -21.77
C CYS A 733 8.10 17.74 -20.71
N GLY A 734 7.85 19.00 -21.05
CA GLY A 734 8.09 20.13 -20.15
C GLY A 734 7.42 21.43 -20.59
N SER A 735 7.32 22.38 -19.67
CA SER A 735 6.75 23.73 -19.90
C SER A 735 7.79 24.86 -19.91
N MET A 736 9.04 24.58 -19.54
CA MET A 736 10.11 25.58 -19.45
C MET A 736 10.79 25.81 -20.79
N SER A 737 11.50 26.94 -20.94
CA SER A 737 12.25 27.31 -22.16
C SER A 737 13.30 26.26 -22.60
N THR A 738 13.79 25.42 -21.69
CA THR A 738 14.67 24.28 -21.99
C THR A 738 13.98 23.12 -22.73
N PHE A 739 12.65 23.05 -22.69
CA PHE A 739 11.83 22.05 -23.41
C PHE A 739 11.10 22.69 -24.59
N CYS A 740 10.68 23.95 -24.46
CA CYS A 740 9.94 24.70 -25.47
C CYS A 740 10.82 25.49 -26.46
N GLY A 741 12.10 25.70 -26.14
CA GLY A 741 13.03 26.49 -26.95
C GLY A 741 13.74 25.71 -28.05
N SER A 742 14.98 26.10 -28.34
CA SER A 742 15.82 25.57 -29.41
C SER A 742 15.92 24.03 -29.36
N GLY A 743 15.33 23.35 -30.35
CA GLY A 743 15.30 21.89 -30.44
C GLY A 743 14.00 21.22 -29.98
N CYS A 744 12.96 21.97 -29.57
CA CYS A 744 11.63 21.40 -29.36
C CYS A 744 11.11 20.67 -30.61
N ARG A 745 10.64 19.43 -30.46
CA ARG A 745 10.11 18.57 -31.55
C ARG A 745 8.63 18.90 -31.80
N PRO A 746 8.26 19.58 -32.91
CA PRO A 746 6.89 20.05 -33.11
C PRO A 746 5.88 18.91 -33.21
N ASP A 747 6.27 17.80 -33.84
CA ASP A 747 5.40 16.64 -34.13
C ASP A 747 4.98 15.86 -32.87
N ASN A 748 5.63 16.10 -31.74
CA ASN A 748 5.37 15.42 -30.47
C ASN A 748 5.10 16.40 -29.31
N GLY A 749 5.38 17.69 -29.45
CA GLY A 749 5.08 18.74 -28.46
C GLY A 749 4.06 19.78 -28.95
N GLY A 750 4.01 20.91 -28.26
CA GLY A 750 3.51 22.18 -28.77
C GLY A 750 4.70 23.15 -28.88
N GLY A 751 4.87 23.80 -30.04
CA GLY A 751 5.91 24.81 -30.21
C GLY A 751 5.67 26.02 -29.33
N ALA A 752 6.74 26.70 -28.90
CA ALA A 752 6.63 27.93 -28.13
C ALA A 752 5.87 29.03 -28.90
N PRO A 753 5.06 29.87 -28.23
CA PRO A 753 4.36 30.98 -28.84
C PRO A 753 5.31 32.18 -29.07
N ASN A 754 6.22 32.05 -30.05
CA ASN A 754 6.80 33.10 -30.90
C ASN A 754 8.07 32.58 -31.61
N ALA A 755 7.88 31.99 -32.79
CA ALA A 755 8.92 31.90 -33.82
C ALA A 755 8.25 32.01 -35.19
N GLY A 756 8.73 32.93 -36.03
CA GLY A 756 8.12 33.28 -37.32
C GLY A 756 8.21 32.16 -38.36
N SER A 757 7.35 32.28 -39.38
CA SER A 757 7.21 31.39 -40.53
C SER A 757 8.51 31.03 -41.27
N GLY A 758 8.70 29.73 -41.53
CA GLY A 758 9.67 29.20 -42.51
C GLY A 758 9.29 27.78 -42.95
N LYS A 759 9.30 27.49 -44.26
CA LYS A 759 8.83 26.25 -44.90
C LYS A 759 9.74 25.95 -46.11
N PRO A 760 9.79 24.73 -46.69
CA PRO A 760 10.27 23.44 -46.13
C PRO A 760 11.32 22.75 -47.04
N THR A 761 11.87 21.58 -46.65
CA THR A 761 12.35 20.55 -47.60
C THR A 761 12.36 19.12 -47.00
N LYS A 762 12.01 18.12 -47.82
CA LYS A 762 12.09 16.64 -47.62
C LYS A 762 13.32 16.07 -48.40
N PRO A 763 13.73 14.77 -48.34
CA PRO A 763 13.02 13.50 -47.99
C PRO A 763 13.76 12.68 -46.87
N ALA A 764 13.70 11.34 -46.64
CA ALA A 764 13.26 10.16 -47.43
C ALA A 764 12.74 8.94 -46.61
N LYS A 765 13.23 7.71 -46.92
CA LYS A 765 12.84 6.34 -46.44
C LYS A 765 13.95 5.76 -45.50
N SER A 766 13.84 4.64 -44.77
CA SER A 766 13.13 3.35 -44.96
C SER A 766 13.01 2.53 -43.64
N GLU A 767 12.23 1.42 -43.66
CA GLU A 767 12.35 0.11 -42.93
C GLU A 767 12.87 0.05 -41.46
N GLY A 768 12.38 -0.76 -40.51
CA GLY A 768 11.32 -1.78 -40.52
C GLY A 768 11.73 -3.09 -39.82
N LYS A 769 11.41 -3.29 -38.52
CA LYS A 769 11.12 -4.61 -37.85
C LYS A 769 11.04 -4.56 -36.30
N SER A 770 10.19 -5.46 -35.76
CA SER A 770 10.31 -6.20 -34.49
C SER A 770 10.39 -5.47 -33.13
N LEU A 771 9.32 -5.58 -32.34
CA LEU A 771 9.40 -5.44 -30.87
C LEU A 771 10.14 -6.64 -30.24
N GLN A 772 11.02 -6.37 -29.26
CA GLN A 772 11.33 -7.30 -28.17
C GLN A 772 11.36 -6.56 -26.83
N LEU A 773 10.91 -7.25 -25.77
CA LEU A 773 10.74 -6.73 -24.41
C LEU A 773 12.02 -6.92 -23.57
N SER A 774 12.44 -5.95 -22.76
CA SER A 774 13.58 -6.17 -21.83
C SER A 774 13.70 -5.20 -20.63
N SER A 775 13.83 -5.79 -19.43
CA SER A 775 14.68 -5.36 -18.29
C SER A 775 14.40 -4.08 -17.47
N SER A 776 13.28 -3.38 -17.61
CA SER A 776 13.09 -2.05 -16.97
C SER A 776 12.87 -1.99 -15.44
N VAL A 777 12.49 -3.08 -14.75
CA VAL A 777 12.06 -3.01 -13.34
C VAL A 777 13.22 -2.83 -12.35
N ALA A 778 14.40 -3.36 -12.69
CA ALA A 778 15.48 -3.53 -11.73
C ALA A 778 16.29 -2.22 -11.52
N ILE A 779 16.37 -1.39 -12.56
CA ILE A 779 17.13 -0.12 -12.60
C ILE A 779 16.50 0.93 -11.68
N VAL A 780 15.17 0.97 -11.65
CA VAL A 780 14.37 1.96 -10.93
C VAL A 780 14.61 1.90 -9.42
N ILE A 781 14.72 0.70 -8.84
CA ILE A 781 14.73 0.53 -7.39
C ILE A 781 16.05 0.99 -6.76
N LEU A 782 17.18 0.90 -7.47
CA LEU A 782 18.45 1.44 -6.96
C LEU A 782 18.53 2.95 -7.01
N LEU A 783 17.98 3.55 -8.07
CA LEU A 783 17.98 5.00 -8.23
C LEU A 783 17.23 5.67 -7.08
N PHE A 784 16.15 5.06 -6.59
CA PHE A 784 15.34 5.54 -5.46
C PHE A 784 16.13 5.66 -4.14
N LEU A 785 17.15 4.83 -3.94
CA LEU A 785 17.99 4.88 -2.73
C LEU A 785 18.97 6.05 -2.70
N VAL A 786 19.44 6.50 -3.87
CA VAL A 786 20.49 7.54 -3.95
C VAL A 786 19.95 8.90 -3.50
N VAL A 787 18.61 9.03 -3.49
CA VAL A 787 17.89 10.27 -3.20
C VAL A 787 17.32 10.30 -1.78
N LEU A 788 17.30 9.18 -1.06
CA LEU A 788 16.78 9.08 0.32
C LEU A 788 17.89 9.17 1.40
N MET A 789 19.11 9.58 1.02
CA MET A 789 20.33 9.38 1.81
C MET A 789 21.31 10.57 1.83
N ASP A 790 20.91 11.71 1.26
CA ASP A 790 21.61 13.00 1.25
C ASP A 790 20.69 14.05 1.93
#